data_AF-A0AB36WQQ2-F1
#
_entry.id   AF-A0AB36WQQ2-F1
#
_cell.length_a   1.000
_cell.length_b   1.000
_cell.length_c   1.000
_cell.angle_alpha   90.00
_cell.angle_beta   90.00
_cell.angle_gamma   90.00
#
_symmetry.space_group_name_H-M   'P 1'
#
loop_
_entity.id
_entity.type
_entity.pdbx_description
1 polymer ?
#
loop_
_entity_poly.entity_id
_entity_poly.type
_entity_poly.pdbx_seq_one_letter_code
_entity_poly.pdbx_strand_id
1 'polypeptide(L)'
;MSAGLIKHLRKKTDEDSNTKILMSQWEFDEKLVGKSLENVGSYYPHFSSHNESHSQQILVNIERLLGSNIEKLTATDTWLILEAAYWHDIGMLFSADEVQKVFDEDDFKEYVESLANDNTQDLHEFAKVWHKNGWNKALVNHSDPHTGVEKYRQMIAEWYRRGHAKNSNSVVLDPFEKLGISSPRTELLPKRIYRYLGQICWAHGLGFEDYVMKTLPFRQTGMGTENCHPRFVACLLRLGDLFDIDDNRFCPVMSKQAGNNMPSLSKTHEQKHQAIREFQLDNETVSVTAICSTEMAYIECRRWFDMIQSEIQDQMSQWKNIVPHRDFGLLPTINKLDVEMDGSKILLNDKPMRFSLDERSAIELLQGKNLYDDEINIYRELFQNAIDATYIRVWTEFGDNSPKPKLNKQSNPYSEEFSNVIRDYPISVNFTKIKDEDNSDYSIWKFSISDMGTGISIKDLEYMQKIAGSSKNLERKKIINDMPLSIRPSGTFGIGLHSAFLLLEGNESPYNKVYIETRSIFDSNSYNIEMTSPISNNQGYCFIEKMDSNTSRNFGTTLSLYLRLKRRGMRYNSHLFNPNDEEKLVDEVQNSYDPIEQPIFDYLQIITKIGDIKEKIIKNIPVSVSLNKDFNNYESISRHKDELIWDSKYNLFFGVFNCEKVSFLKGPSYRLNNLFKGQSVESLASFFIMPIFIDFYGFDARDALQLDRNTWRKEFQKKMNRNEYFEDLIEHLLKNHLEAIRNQLKNDKFLSSILSIFSIEDPRINNDLWTELSLFDDSEVKFSSDLKDKHSFKELLKLSKLDIIKVNSKNNHNYIKFNADGYKETIMTTEFKKDSIWTNKFLEKWYLNSGYMVSDESNKDMITYSFKKSSRVENNLLMLLCQKFLSDDNSRMSLSKSSLKRVNLDKFIYLCCFSKAHKNIFGKDNTSVSEECLLLPFTKLFKNDNKYLNTYNLETLIDLVFEDLKQENLSLKRDQVEKSYKEIIVLVDETMKDDMLWKEARKRGEGFEPHNISELQKRYNFK
;
A
#
# COMPACT_ATOMS: atom_id res chain seq x y z
N MET A 1 28.52 31.62 -33.36
CA MET A 1 28.59 30.84 -34.61
C MET A 1 29.97 30.19 -34.76
N SER A 2 30.03 28.86 -34.79
CA SER A 2 31.25 28.07 -35.05
C SER A 2 31.68 28.29 -36.51
N ALA A 3 32.69 29.13 -36.70
CA ALA A 3 33.11 29.55 -38.04
C ALA A 3 34.05 28.52 -38.70
N GLY A 4 34.73 27.68 -37.91
CA GLY A 4 35.70 26.70 -38.37
C GLY A 4 35.06 25.52 -39.08
N LEU A 5 34.11 24.84 -38.45
CA LEU A 5 33.42 23.67 -39.02
C LEU A 5 32.63 24.03 -40.28
N ILE A 6 31.91 25.16 -40.28
CA ILE A 6 31.17 25.63 -41.46
C ILE A 6 32.12 25.99 -42.61
N LYS A 7 33.22 26.69 -42.31
CA LYS A 7 34.25 27.01 -43.32
C LYS A 7 34.90 25.75 -43.87
N HIS A 8 35.16 24.77 -43.01
CA HIS A 8 35.72 23.47 -43.40
C HIS A 8 34.77 22.70 -44.32
N LEU A 9 33.48 22.59 -43.96
CA LEU A 9 32.49 21.93 -44.81
C LEU A 9 32.43 22.61 -46.19
N ARG A 10 32.32 23.95 -46.22
CA ARG A 10 32.28 24.71 -47.48
C ARG A 10 33.49 24.41 -48.35
N LYS A 11 34.70 24.48 -47.78
CA LYS A 11 35.96 24.15 -48.48
C LYS A 11 35.94 22.74 -49.08
N LYS A 12 35.58 21.71 -48.29
CA LYS A 12 35.52 20.33 -48.76
C LYS A 12 34.49 20.13 -49.87
N THR A 13 33.34 20.79 -49.76
CA THR A 13 32.28 20.70 -50.78
C THR A 13 32.59 21.45 -52.07
N ASP A 14 33.48 22.45 -52.02
CA ASP A 14 34.00 23.12 -53.21
C ASP A 14 35.10 22.27 -53.90
N GLU A 15 35.81 21.42 -53.14
CA GLU A 15 36.83 20.48 -53.64
C GLU A 15 36.22 19.24 -54.31
N ASP A 16 35.11 18.69 -53.80
CA ASP A 16 34.40 17.53 -54.38
C ASP A 16 32.90 17.81 -54.62
N SER A 17 32.53 17.88 -55.91
CA SER A 17 31.14 18.06 -56.35
C SER A 17 30.14 17.04 -55.81
N ASN A 18 30.57 15.80 -55.49
CA ASN A 18 29.68 14.77 -54.94
C ASN A 18 29.22 15.08 -53.51
N THR A 19 29.92 15.96 -52.81
CA THR A 19 29.62 16.34 -51.42
C THR A 19 28.85 17.66 -51.31
N LYS A 20 28.66 18.39 -52.42
CA LYS A 20 28.00 19.72 -52.46
C LYS A 20 26.58 19.74 -51.90
N ILE A 21 25.87 18.62 -52.00
CA ILE A 21 24.54 18.47 -51.41
C ILE A 21 24.55 18.60 -49.88
N LEU A 22 25.64 18.22 -49.20
CA LEU A 22 25.77 18.34 -47.74
C LEU A 22 25.69 19.80 -47.30
N MET A 23 26.43 20.68 -47.97
CA MET A 23 26.40 22.11 -47.66
C MET A 23 25.03 22.72 -47.92
N SER A 24 24.38 22.31 -49.02
CA SER A 24 23.03 22.78 -49.36
C SER A 24 22.01 22.36 -48.30
N GLN A 25 22.08 21.10 -47.85
CA GLN A 25 21.20 20.58 -46.81
C GLN A 25 21.42 21.30 -45.47
N TRP A 26 22.68 21.49 -45.07
CA TRP A 26 23.03 22.22 -43.85
C TRP A 26 22.48 23.66 -43.85
N GLU A 27 22.62 24.40 -44.95
CA GLU A 27 22.13 25.79 -45.05
C GLU A 27 20.58 25.90 -44.93
N PHE A 28 19.84 24.82 -45.25
CA PHE A 28 18.42 24.71 -44.96
C PHE A 28 18.16 24.38 -43.50
N ASP A 29 18.84 23.35 -42.97
CA ASP A 29 18.56 22.81 -41.65
C ASP A 29 18.98 23.77 -40.54
N GLU A 30 20.10 24.48 -40.66
CA GLU A 30 20.52 25.53 -39.72
C GLU A 30 19.39 26.54 -39.45
N LYS A 31 18.70 26.99 -40.52
CA LYS A 31 17.62 27.97 -40.42
C LYS A 31 16.30 27.37 -39.95
N LEU A 32 15.91 26.22 -40.50
CA LEU A 32 14.62 25.60 -40.20
C LEU A 32 14.60 24.99 -38.80
N VAL A 33 15.67 24.29 -38.43
CA VAL A 33 15.82 23.66 -37.12
C VAL A 33 16.13 24.70 -36.07
N GLY A 34 17.01 25.67 -36.35
CA GLY A 34 17.28 26.80 -35.44
C GLY A 34 16.00 27.54 -35.05
N LYS A 35 15.16 27.89 -36.04
CA LYS A 35 13.83 28.49 -35.79
C LYS A 35 12.90 27.58 -34.99
N SER A 36 12.98 26.26 -35.20
CA SER A 36 12.16 25.30 -34.47
C SER A 36 12.56 25.22 -33.00
N LEU A 37 13.86 25.18 -32.71
CA LEU A 37 14.43 25.12 -31.36
C LEU A 37 14.07 26.34 -30.50
N GLU A 38 13.87 27.52 -31.09
CA GLU A 38 13.37 28.69 -30.34
C GLU A 38 12.02 28.42 -29.65
N ASN A 39 11.20 27.51 -30.17
CA ASN A 39 9.94 27.12 -29.54
C ASN A 39 10.13 26.26 -28.29
N VAL A 40 11.30 25.64 -28.09
CA VAL A 40 11.61 24.92 -26.84
C VAL A 40 11.56 25.91 -25.67
N GLY A 41 12.16 27.09 -25.79
CA GLY A 41 12.10 28.11 -24.74
C GLY A 41 10.66 28.53 -24.39
N SER A 42 9.76 28.49 -25.37
CA SER A 42 8.35 28.87 -25.18
C SER A 42 7.56 27.89 -24.32
N TYR A 43 7.94 26.60 -24.25
CA TYR A 43 7.30 25.56 -23.42
C TYR A 43 8.15 25.18 -22.18
N TYR A 44 9.45 25.48 -22.18
CA TYR A 44 10.41 25.11 -21.13
C TYR A 44 11.05 26.32 -20.40
N PRO A 45 10.29 27.31 -19.87
CA PRO A 45 10.83 28.52 -19.27
C PRO A 45 11.56 28.30 -17.95
N HIS A 46 11.38 27.12 -17.35
CA HIS A 46 12.01 26.70 -16.11
C HIS A 46 13.27 25.84 -16.33
N PHE A 47 13.73 25.67 -17.57
CA PHE A 47 14.97 24.97 -17.88
C PHE A 47 16.02 25.92 -18.45
N SER A 48 17.24 25.43 -18.58
CA SER A 48 18.29 26.09 -19.36
C SER A 48 17.83 26.30 -20.81
N SER A 49 18.48 27.23 -21.51
CA SER A 49 18.22 27.48 -22.91
C SER A 49 18.67 26.28 -23.76
N HIS A 50 17.75 25.74 -24.57
CA HIS A 50 17.98 24.67 -25.57
C HIS A 50 17.57 25.17 -26.96
N ASN A 51 17.83 26.46 -27.23
CA ASN A 51 17.55 27.09 -28.52
C ASN A 51 18.80 27.05 -29.42
N GLU A 52 18.78 27.78 -30.53
CA GLU A 52 19.90 27.78 -31.49
C GLU A 52 21.25 28.14 -30.85
N SER A 53 21.25 29.04 -29.86
CA SER A 53 22.49 29.45 -29.18
C SER A 53 23.21 28.30 -28.48
N HIS A 54 22.45 27.33 -27.94
CA HIS A 54 23.02 26.12 -27.33
C HIS A 54 23.74 25.26 -28.37
N SER A 55 23.07 24.96 -29.49
CA SER A 55 23.67 24.21 -30.60
C SER A 55 24.95 24.88 -31.11
N GLN A 56 24.96 26.22 -31.20
CA GLN A 56 26.16 26.96 -31.58
C GLN A 56 27.30 26.82 -30.55
N GLN A 57 26.99 26.81 -29.25
CA GLN A 57 27.97 26.68 -28.19
C GLN A 57 28.58 25.27 -28.15
N ILE A 58 27.78 24.22 -28.38
CA ILE A 58 28.27 22.85 -28.59
C ILE A 58 29.31 22.82 -29.71
N LEU A 59 29.00 23.44 -30.85
CA LEU A 59 29.91 23.45 -32.00
C LEU A 59 31.21 24.19 -31.68
N VAL A 60 31.15 25.30 -30.94
CA VAL A 60 32.35 26.02 -30.46
C VAL A 60 33.18 25.13 -29.53
N ASN A 61 32.55 24.36 -28.64
CA ASN A 61 33.25 23.42 -27.76
C ASN A 61 33.91 22.29 -28.56
N ILE A 62 33.23 21.75 -29.58
CA ILE A 62 33.80 20.74 -30.48
C ILE A 62 34.99 21.32 -31.27
N GLU A 63 34.91 22.57 -31.73
CA GLU A 63 36.04 23.25 -32.37
C GLU A 63 37.25 23.39 -31.44
N ARG A 64 37.02 23.73 -30.16
CA ARG A 64 38.09 23.80 -29.14
C ARG A 64 38.74 22.44 -28.93
N LEU A 65 37.94 21.38 -28.83
CA LEU A 65 38.42 20.00 -28.67
C LEU A 65 39.23 19.51 -29.87
N LEU A 66 38.86 19.90 -31.09
CA LEU A 66 39.57 19.50 -32.30
C LEU A 66 40.80 20.37 -32.58
N GLY A 67 40.74 21.67 -32.28
CA GLY A 67 41.79 22.62 -32.65
C GLY A 67 42.08 22.58 -34.15
N SER A 68 43.35 22.45 -34.53
CA SER A 68 43.76 22.32 -35.94
C SER A 68 43.34 21.00 -36.60
N ASN A 69 42.88 20.01 -35.83
CA ASN A 69 42.43 18.72 -36.36
C ASN A 69 41.12 18.81 -37.14
N ILE A 70 40.42 19.96 -37.14
CA ILE A 70 39.25 20.19 -37.98
C ILE A 70 39.56 19.89 -39.46
N GLU A 71 40.75 20.25 -39.95
CA GLU A 71 41.16 20.02 -41.35
C GLU A 71 41.32 18.52 -41.71
N LYS A 72 41.31 17.63 -40.71
CA LYS A 72 41.38 16.17 -40.89
C LYS A 72 40.01 15.51 -41.04
N LEU A 73 38.92 16.25 -40.80
CA LEU A 73 37.57 15.74 -40.96
C LEU A 73 37.24 15.51 -42.45
N THR A 74 36.35 14.55 -42.70
CA THR A 74 35.70 14.42 -44.01
C THR A 74 34.56 15.43 -44.13
N ALA A 75 34.07 15.70 -45.35
CA ALA A 75 32.89 16.52 -45.55
C ALA A 75 31.68 15.91 -44.83
N THR A 76 31.56 14.58 -44.88
CA THR A 76 30.44 13.85 -44.26
C THR A 76 30.49 13.91 -42.74
N ASP A 77 31.67 13.76 -42.13
CA ASP A 77 31.84 13.87 -40.67
C ASP A 77 31.54 15.30 -40.18
N THR A 78 32.02 16.31 -40.92
CA THR A 78 31.77 17.72 -40.60
C THR A 78 30.27 18.03 -40.67
N TRP A 79 29.59 17.56 -41.71
CA TRP A 79 28.13 17.70 -41.83
C TRP A 79 27.39 16.99 -40.70
N LEU A 80 27.79 15.76 -40.33
CA LEU A 80 27.18 15.04 -39.21
C LEU A 80 27.36 15.77 -37.87
N ILE A 81 28.51 16.40 -37.61
CA ILE A 81 28.74 17.20 -36.40
C ILE A 81 27.80 18.40 -36.35
N LEU A 82 27.73 19.15 -37.46
CA LEU A 82 26.90 20.35 -37.58
C LEU A 82 25.42 20.03 -37.37
N GLU A 83 24.91 19.04 -38.11
CA GLU A 83 23.53 18.59 -38.01
C GLU A 83 23.22 18.02 -36.62
N ALA A 84 24.11 17.18 -36.07
CA ALA A 84 23.85 16.56 -34.78
C ALA A 84 23.68 17.60 -33.67
N ALA A 85 24.49 18.66 -33.66
CA ALA A 85 24.36 19.73 -32.68
C ALA A 85 22.99 20.44 -32.73
N TYR A 86 22.41 20.60 -33.92
CA TYR A 86 21.08 21.22 -34.09
C TYR A 86 19.94 20.25 -33.85
N TRP A 87 20.09 19.00 -34.25
CA TRP A 87 19.00 18.02 -34.15
C TRP A 87 18.93 17.28 -32.81
N HIS A 88 19.98 17.27 -31.98
CA HIS A 88 20.00 16.40 -30.78
C HIS A 88 18.90 16.68 -29.77
N ASP A 89 18.50 17.94 -29.61
CA ASP A 89 17.45 18.39 -28.69
C ASP A 89 16.06 18.56 -29.33
N ILE A 90 15.93 18.36 -30.64
CA ILE A 90 14.67 18.63 -31.33
C ILE A 90 13.49 17.82 -30.76
N GLY A 91 13.77 16.65 -30.19
CA GLY A 91 12.82 15.77 -29.54
C GLY A 91 12.21 16.30 -28.23
N MET A 92 12.65 17.48 -27.77
CA MET A 92 11.94 18.25 -26.74
C MET A 92 10.65 18.89 -27.28
N LEU A 93 10.53 19.07 -28.60
CA LEU A 93 9.29 19.52 -29.22
C LEU A 93 8.33 18.35 -29.44
N PHE A 94 7.04 18.65 -29.37
CA PHE A 94 5.95 17.70 -29.56
C PHE A 94 4.70 18.42 -30.08
N SER A 95 3.82 17.66 -30.72
CA SER A 95 2.53 18.15 -31.20
C SER A 95 1.45 18.06 -30.10
N ALA A 96 0.39 18.85 -30.23
CA ALA A 96 -0.76 18.78 -29.31
C ALA A 96 -1.45 17.41 -29.37
N ASP A 97 -1.49 16.78 -30.55
CA ASP A 97 -2.09 15.46 -30.76
C ASP A 97 -1.31 14.36 -30.01
N GLU A 98 0.01 14.48 -29.94
CA GLU A 98 0.85 13.55 -29.16
C GLU A 98 0.57 13.69 -27.67
N VAL A 99 0.48 14.91 -27.14
CA VAL A 99 0.19 15.14 -25.71
C VAL A 99 -1.15 14.53 -25.30
N GLN A 100 -2.17 14.66 -26.15
CA GLN A 100 -3.49 14.08 -25.86
C GLN A 100 -3.46 12.55 -25.82
N LYS A 101 -2.71 11.92 -26.73
CA LYS A 101 -2.59 10.45 -26.79
C LYS A 101 -1.80 9.89 -25.59
N VAL A 102 -0.78 10.62 -25.13
CA VAL A 102 0.08 10.20 -24.01
C VAL A 102 -0.71 9.94 -22.71
N PHE A 103 -1.86 10.59 -22.50
CA PHE A 103 -2.65 10.37 -21.27
C PHE A 103 -3.25 8.98 -21.16
N ASP A 104 -3.46 8.32 -22.30
CA ASP A 104 -4.00 6.98 -22.35
C ASP A 104 -2.89 5.90 -22.35
N GLU A 105 -1.62 6.30 -22.57
CA GLU A 105 -0.47 5.40 -22.55
C GLU A 105 -0.15 4.93 -21.12
N ASP A 106 0.08 3.62 -20.97
CA ASP A 106 0.37 3.01 -19.67
C ASP A 106 1.67 3.54 -19.06
N ASP A 107 2.71 3.76 -19.87
CA ASP A 107 4.00 4.24 -19.40
C ASP A 107 3.90 5.66 -18.79
N PHE A 108 2.98 6.49 -19.30
CA PHE A 108 2.72 7.81 -18.74
C PHE A 108 1.90 7.73 -17.44
N LYS A 109 0.89 6.86 -17.39
CA LYS A 109 0.12 6.62 -16.15
C LYS A 109 1.04 6.12 -15.03
N GLU A 110 1.98 5.25 -15.35
CA GLU A 110 3.03 4.79 -14.42
C GLU A 110 3.96 5.92 -13.98
N TYR A 111 4.35 6.81 -14.90
CA TYR A 111 5.11 8.00 -14.55
C TYR A 111 4.36 8.88 -13.54
N VAL A 112 3.07 9.14 -13.78
CA VAL A 112 2.22 9.89 -12.83
C VAL A 112 2.11 9.16 -11.48
N GLU A 113 1.90 7.85 -11.47
CA GLU A 113 1.86 7.05 -10.24
C GLU A 113 3.19 7.10 -9.48
N SER A 114 4.33 7.07 -10.18
CA SER A 114 5.65 7.15 -9.56
C SER A 114 5.86 8.48 -8.82
N LEU A 115 5.42 9.59 -9.42
CA LEU A 115 5.45 10.92 -8.79
C LEU A 115 4.46 10.99 -7.62
N ALA A 116 3.26 10.42 -7.78
CA ALA A 116 2.23 10.37 -6.73
C ALA A 116 2.67 9.59 -5.48
N ASN A 117 3.66 8.71 -5.60
CA ASN A 117 4.19 7.90 -4.51
C ASN A 117 5.54 8.42 -3.94
N ASP A 118 6.15 9.42 -4.58
CA ASP A 118 7.40 10.03 -4.13
C ASP A 118 7.14 11.43 -3.54
N ASN A 119 7.08 11.51 -2.21
CA ASN A 119 6.78 12.75 -1.48
C ASN A 119 7.92 13.79 -1.52
N THR A 120 9.06 13.46 -2.13
CA THR A 120 10.21 14.38 -2.27
C THR A 120 10.15 15.20 -3.56
N GLN A 121 9.28 14.85 -4.50
CA GLN A 121 9.17 15.51 -5.81
C GLN A 121 8.27 16.74 -5.77
N ASP A 122 8.64 17.80 -6.50
CA ASP A 122 7.85 19.04 -6.63
C ASP A 122 6.45 18.83 -7.25
N LEU A 123 6.26 17.73 -7.99
CA LEU A 123 5.02 17.36 -8.65
C LEU A 123 4.18 16.36 -7.85
N HIS A 124 4.63 15.92 -6.65
CA HIS A 124 3.98 14.89 -5.86
C HIS A 124 2.48 15.14 -5.65
N GLU A 125 2.12 16.28 -5.07
CA GLU A 125 0.73 16.60 -4.76
C GLU A 125 -0.14 16.72 -6.03
N PHE A 126 0.42 17.28 -7.11
CA PHE A 126 -0.28 17.38 -8.39
C PHE A 126 -0.52 15.99 -8.99
N ALA A 127 0.51 15.14 -9.03
CA ALA A 127 0.44 13.78 -9.54
C ALA A 127 -0.49 12.89 -8.70
N LYS A 128 -0.52 13.06 -7.38
CA LYS A 128 -1.42 12.35 -6.47
C LYS A 128 -2.89 12.64 -6.76
N VAL A 129 -3.23 13.90 -7.00
CA VAL A 129 -4.59 14.29 -7.39
C VAL A 129 -4.91 13.80 -8.80
N TRP A 130 -3.96 13.91 -9.74
CA TRP A 130 -4.12 13.39 -11.10
C TRP A 130 -4.40 11.89 -11.08
N HIS A 131 -3.60 11.12 -10.37
CA HIS A 131 -3.70 9.67 -10.28
C HIS A 131 -5.06 9.24 -9.67
N LYS A 132 -5.52 9.93 -8.61
CA LYS A 132 -6.75 9.56 -7.90
C LYS A 132 -8.03 10.07 -8.56
N ASN A 133 -7.99 11.26 -9.14
CA ASN A 133 -9.19 12.01 -9.54
C ASN A 133 -9.17 12.50 -11.00
N GLY A 134 -8.10 12.21 -11.74
CA GLY A 134 -7.89 12.65 -13.12
C GLY A 134 -7.24 14.03 -13.24
N TRP A 135 -6.61 14.27 -14.39
CA TRP A 135 -5.83 15.47 -14.69
C TRP A 135 -6.63 16.78 -14.60
N ASN A 136 -7.90 16.74 -15.02
CA ASN A 136 -8.83 17.88 -14.91
C ASN A 136 -8.99 18.37 -13.47
N LYS A 137 -9.02 17.44 -12.50
CA LYS A 137 -9.13 17.78 -11.08
C LYS A 137 -7.80 18.29 -10.53
N ALA A 138 -6.68 17.73 -10.97
CA ALA A 138 -5.35 18.20 -10.57
C ALA A 138 -5.13 19.67 -10.97
N LEU A 139 -5.53 20.05 -12.19
CA LEU A 139 -5.45 21.43 -12.68
C LEU A 139 -6.13 22.46 -11.79
N VAL A 140 -7.29 22.13 -11.21
CA VAL A 140 -8.08 23.07 -10.39
C VAL A 140 -7.83 22.91 -8.89
N ASN A 141 -6.97 21.99 -8.46
CA ASN A 141 -6.68 21.72 -7.05
C ASN A 141 -5.58 22.62 -6.48
N HIS A 142 -5.61 23.91 -6.83
CA HIS A 142 -4.65 24.90 -6.38
C HIS A 142 -5.37 26.21 -6.01
N SER A 143 -4.67 27.09 -5.30
CA SER A 143 -5.17 28.41 -4.92
C SER A 143 -5.63 29.25 -6.12
N ASP A 144 -5.03 28.99 -7.28
CA ASP A 144 -5.28 29.71 -8.51
C ASP A 144 -5.09 28.78 -9.74
N PRO A 145 -5.82 29.02 -10.85
CA PRO A 145 -5.69 28.20 -12.06
C PRO A 145 -4.32 28.23 -12.73
N HIS A 146 -3.59 29.35 -12.60
CA HIS A 146 -2.29 29.53 -13.23
C HIS A 146 -1.26 28.54 -12.66
N THR A 147 -1.22 28.37 -11.34
CA THR A 147 -0.38 27.37 -10.67
C THR A 147 -0.66 25.96 -11.18
N GLY A 148 -1.94 25.58 -11.33
CA GLY A 148 -2.31 24.28 -11.88
C GLY A 148 -1.83 24.07 -13.31
N VAL A 149 -1.99 25.07 -14.18
CA VAL A 149 -1.51 25.05 -15.58
C VAL A 149 0.00 24.91 -15.65
N GLU A 150 0.76 25.62 -14.80
CA GLU A 150 2.21 25.50 -14.77
C GLU A 150 2.68 24.13 -14.26
N LYS A 151 1.98 23.53 -13.28
CA LYS A 151 2.27 22.15 -12.83
C LYS A 151 1.98 21.11 -13.91
N TYR A 152 0.86 21.25 -14.61
CA TYR A 152 0.56 20.44 -15.78
C TYR A 152 1.68 20.54 -16.83
N ARG A 153 2.06 21.76 -17.18
CA ARG A 153 3.11 22.04 -18.15
C ARG A 153 4.44 21.42 -17.76
N GLN A 154 4.86 21.56 -16.49
CA GLN A 154 6.08 20.96 -15.95
C GLN A 154 6.07 19.44 -16.09
N MET A 155 4.94 18.79 -15.81
CA MET A 155 4.81 17.34 -15.90
C MET A 155 4.95 16.84 -17.36
N ILE A 156 4.33 17.54 -18.31
CA ILE A 156 4.47 17.21 -19.74
C ILE A 156 5.89 17.50 -20.23
N ALA A 157 6.45 18.66 -19.86
CA ALA A 157 7.81 19.05 -20.22
C ALA A 157 8.83 18.00 -19.77
N GLU A 158 8.74 17.55 -18.52
CA GLU A 158 9.64 16.53 -17.97
C GLU A 158 9.45 15.16 -18.64
N TRP A 159 8.21 14.77 -18.98
CA TRP A 159 7.96 13.54 -19.74
C TRP A 159 8.71 13.53 -21.08
N TYR A 160 8.52 14.57 -21.91
CA TYR A 160 9.19 14.66 -23.20
C TYR A 160 10.70 14.87 -23.07
N ARG A 161 11.16 15.61 -22.06
CA ARG A 161 12.59 15.74 -21.76
C ARG A 161 13.23 14.41 -21.43
N ARG A 162 12.56 13.49 -20.71
CA ARG A 162 13.15 12.15 -20.43
C ARG A 162 13.30 11.30 -21.69
N GLY A 163 12.43 11.50 -22.69
CA GLY A 163 12.46 10.77 -23.97
C GLY A 163 13.18 11.49 -25.12
N HIS A 164 13.63 12.74 -24.94
CA HIS A 164 13.99 13.62 -26.05
C HIS A 164 15.06 13.05 -26.99
N ALA A 165 16.15 12.45 -26.47
CA ALA A 165 17.18 11.85 -27.31
C ALA A 165 16.61 10.78 -28.27
N LYS A 166 15.71 9.92 -27.78
CA LYS A 166 15.01 8.91 -28.60
C LYS A 166 14.05 9.58 -29.58
N ASN A 167 13.33 10.61 -29.16
CA ASN A 167 12.41 11.35 -30.02
C ASN A 167 13.15 12.07 -31.14
N SER A 168 14.31 12.68 -30.86
CA SER A 168 15.17 13.35 -31.84
C SER A 168 15.58 12.42 -32.97
N ASN A 169 15.90 11.16 -32.67
CA ASN A 169 16.14 10.15 -33.71
C ASN A 169 14.94 9.97 -34.65
N SER A 170 13.72 9.92 -34.12
CA SER A 170 12.52 9.79 -34.96
C SER A 170 12.22 11.06 -35.77
N VAL A 171 12.44 12.23 -35.19
CA VAL A 171 12.23 13.53 -35.87
C VAL A 171 13.25 13.73 -36.99
N VAL A 172 14.51 13.37 -36.78
CA VAL A 172 15.56 13.47 -37.82
C VAL A 172 15.19 12.68 -39.07
N LEU A 173 14.59 11.50 -38.89
CA LEU A 173 14.20 10.61 -39.97
C LEU A 173 13.01 11.17 -40.76
N ASP A 174 11.98 11.65 -40.07
CA ASP A 174 10.71 12.09 -40.67
C ASP A 174 10.24 13.45 -40.11
N PRO A 175 10.99 14.56 -40.34
CA PRO A 175 10.80 15.84 -39.64
C PRO A 175 9.48 16.53 -39.95
N PHE A 176 8.97 16.37 -41.18
CA PHE A 176 7.70 16.94 -41.60
C PHE A 176 6.51 16.22 -40.96
N GLU A 177 6.52 14.88 -40.94
CA GLU A 177 5.43 14.10 -40.34
C GLU A 177 5.35 14.33 -38.83
N LYS A 178 6.50 14.39 -38.16
CA LYS A 178 6.57 14.54 -36.71
C LYS A 178 6.26 15.96 -36.22
N LEU A 179 6.88 16.97 -36.83
CA LEU A 179 6.83 18.35 -36.30
C LEU A 179 6.53 19.41 -37.37
N GLY A 180 6.22 19.02 -38.62
CA GLY A 180 5.98 19.97 -39.71
C GLY A 180 7.24 20.70 -40.19
N ILE A 181 8.43 20.26 -39.80
CA ILE A 181 9.70 20.89 -40.21
C ILE A 181 9.97 20.48 -41.66
N SER A 182 9.88 21.43 -42.59
CA SER A 182 10.03 21.21 -44.04
C SER A 182 11.50 21.09 -44.48
N SER A 183 12.29 20.34 -43.70
CA SER A 183 13.66 19.97 -44.04
C SER A 183 13.65 18.89 -45.13
N PRO A 184 14.31 19.08 -46.28
CA PRO A 184 14.27 18.11 -47.36
C PRO A 184 14.91 16.77 -46.97
N ARG A 185 14.21 15.66 -47.21
CA ARG A 185 14.73 14.28 -47.14
C ARG A 185 14.65 13.62 -48.52
N THR A 186 15.32 14.25 -49.49
CA THR A 186 15.28 13.83 -50.90
C THR A 186 16.20 12.64 -51.19
N GLU A 187 16.06 12.02 -52.36
CA GLU A 187 16.93 10.94 -52.82
C GLU A 187 18.39 11.36 -53.07
N LEU A 188 18.67 12.68 -53.07
CA LEU A 188 20.01 13.24 -53.29
C LEU A 188 20.96 12.96 -52.12
N LEU A 189 20.45 12.86 -50.89
CA LEU A 189 21.21 12.41 -49.73
C LEU A 189 20.75 11.00 -49.31
N PRO A 190 21.65 10.01 -49.25
CA PRO A 190 21.27 8.65 -48.88
C PRO A 190 20.60 8.58 -47.50
N LYS A 191 19.43 7.93 -47.42
CA LYS A 191 18.68 7.73 -46.16
C LYS A 191 19.53 7.12 -45.02
N ARG A 192 20.56 6.35 -45.35
CA ARG A 192 21.50 5.77 -44.36
C ARG A 192 22.25 6.84 -43.55
N ILE A 193 22.58 7.99 -44.16
CA ILE A 193 23.29 9.08 -43.48
C ILE A 193 22.37 9.74 -42.44
N TYR A 194 21.09 9.98 -42.78
CA TYR A 194 20.10 10.46 -41.80
C TYR A 194 19.85 9.46 -40.67
N ARG A 195 19.89 8.14 -40.95
CA ARG A 195 19.84 7.12 -39.88
C ARG A 195 21.02 7.22 -38.93
N TYR A 196 22.24 7.46 -39.44
CA TYR A 196 23.39 7.69 -38.57
C TYR A 196 23.24 8.97 -37.76
N LEU A 197 22.76 10.07 -38.37
CA LEU A 197 22.46 11.31 -37.66
C LEU A 197 21.46 11.08 -36.52
N GLY A 198 20.34 10.40 -36.79
CA GLY A 198 19.35 10.08 -35.76
C GLY A 198 19.92 9.19 -34.65
N GLN A 199 20.73 8.18 -35.00
CA GLN A 199 21.39 7.32 -34.01
C GLN A 199 22.43 8.08 -33.16
N ILE A 200 23.15 9.04 -33.74
CA ILE A 200 24.08 9.95 -33.03
C ILE A 200 23.29 10.82 -32.05
N CYS A 201 22.19 11.43 -32.51
CA CYS A 201 21.29 12.19 -31.63
C CYS A 201 20.72 11.32 -30.51
N TRP A 202 20.36 10.06 -30.76
CA TRP A 202 19.91 9.18 -29.68
C TRP A 202 21.03 8.87 -28.68
N ALA A 203 22.25 8.67 -29.18
CA ALA A 203 23.38 8.25 -28.37
C ALA A 203 23.76 9.25 -27.27
N HIS A 204 23.43 10.54 -27.38
CA HIS A 204 23.77 11.51 -26.33
C HIS A 204 23.02 11.27 -25.01
N GLY A 205 21.81 10.68 -25.07
CA GLY A 205 21.01 10.33 -23.90
C GLY A 205 21.19 8.89 -23.39
N LEU A 206 22.16 8.13 -23.94
CA LEU A 206 22.38 6.71 -23.61
C LEU A 206 23.75 6.46 -22.98
N GLY A 207 23.93 5.26 -22.41
CA GLY A 207 25.21 4.82 -21.85
C GLY A 207 26.30 4.60 -22.92
N PHE A 208 27.53 4.96 -22.59
CA PHE A 208 28.69 4.87 -23.49
C PHE A 208 28.93 3.43 -23.99
N GLU A 209 29.12 2.46 -23.10
CA GLU A 209 29.38 1.08 -23.52
C GLU A 209 28.15 0.39 -24.11
N ASP A 210 26.98 0.58 -23.51
CA ASP A 210 25.75 -0.12 -23.89
C ASP A 210 25.27 0.22 -25.30
N TYR A 211 25.50 1.45 -25.76
CA TYR A 211 25.00 1.92 -27.05
C TYR A 211 26.09 2.46 -27.98
N VAL A 212 26.94 3.40 -27.53
CA VAL A 212 27.94 4.05 -28.39
C VAL A 212 28.92 3.01 -28.95
N MET A 213 29.47 2.16 -28.09
CA MET A 213 30.47 1.18 -28.49
C MET A 213 29.86 -0.05 -29.19
N LYS A 214 28.67 -0.48 -28.75
CA LYS A 214 27.99 -1.68 -29.24
C LYS A 214 27.23 -1.48 -30.55
N THR A 215 26.61 -0.30 -30.73
CA THR A 215 25.62 -0.07 -31.81
C THR A 215 26.15 0.88 -32.88
N LEU A 216 26.82 1.98 -32.51
CA LEU A 216 27.29 2.94 -33.50
C LEU A 216 28.50 2.38 -34.27
N PRO A 217 28.46 2.44 -35.61
CA PRO A 217 29.55 1.93 -36.42
C PRO A 217 30.79 2.82 -36.27
N PHE A 218 31.95 2.17 -36.18
CA PHE A 218 33.24 2.85 -36.17
C PHE A 218 33.49 3.61 -37.48
N ARG A 219 33.21 2.97 -38.63
CA ARG A 219 33.43 3.53 -39.97
C ARG A 219 32.39 3.01 -40.95
N GLN A 220 31.89 3.89 -41.82
CA GLN A 220 30.99 3.59 -42.93
C GLN A 220 31.38 4.41 -44.16
N THR A 221 30.89 4.05 -45.35
CA THR A 221 31.08 4.90 -46.55
C THR A 221 30.31 6.21 -46.35
N GLY A 222 30.94 7.36 -46.59
CA GLY A 222 30.30 8.68 -46.57
C GLY A 222 29.66 9.02 -47.92
N MET A 223 29.63 10.32 -48.23
CA MET A 223 29.36 10.84 -49.58
C MET A 223 30.63 10.79 -50.45
N GLY A 224 30.45 10.66 -51.77
CA GLY A 224 31.57 10.56 -52.71
C GLY A 224 32.46 9.35 -52.43
N THR A 225 33.77 9.59 -52.33
CA THR A 225 34.78 8.56 -52.00
C THR A 225 35.20 8.56 -50.53
N GLU A 226 34.59 9.42 -49.70
CA GLU A 226 34.98 9.56 -48.29
C GLU A 226 34.35 8.49 -47.40
N ASN A 227 34.89 8.32 -46.19
CA ASN A 227 34.24 7.58 -45.11
C ASN A 227 33.53 8.55 -44.15
N CYS A 228 32.60 8.04 -43.35
CA CYS A 228 32.08 8.73 -42.18
C CYS A 228 32.25 7.87 -40.92
N HIS A 229 32.29 8.51 -39.76
CA HIS A 229 32.64 7.93 -38.48
C HIS A 229 31.58 8.27 -37.41
N PRO A 230 30.37 7.67 -37.48
CA PRO A 230 29.28 8.03 -36.58
C PRO A 230 29.62 7.93 -35.08
N ARG A 231 30.42 6.93 -34.70
CA ARG A 231 30.89 6.78 -33.31
C ARG A 231 31.73 7.99 -32.85
N PHE A 232 32.65 8.45 -33.69
CA PHE A 232 33.48 9.62 -33.40
C PHE A 232 32.62 10.88 -33.24
N VAL A 233 31.67 11.09 -34.15
CA VAL A 233 30.76 12.24 -34.09
C VAL A 233 29.91 12.22 -32.82
N ALA A 234 29.38 11.06 -32.43
CA ALA A 234 28.62 10.93 -31.18
C ALA A 234 29.46 11.27 -29.95
N CYS A 235 30.71 10.82 -29.90
CA CYS A 235 31.64 11.15 -28.82
C CYS A 235 31.91 12.66 -28.72
N LEU A 236 32.10 13.33 -29.86
CA LEU A 236 32.29 14.78 -29.92
C LEU A 236 31.02 15.55 -29.51
N LEU A 237 29.84 15.11 -29.96
CA LEU A 237 28.57 15.70 -29.55
C LEU A 237 28.39 15.64 -28.03
N ARG A 238 28.63 14.45 -27.45
CA ARG A 238 28.51 14.22 -26.00
C ARG A 238 29.44 15.11 -25.19
N LEU A 239 30.71 15.23 -25.59
CA LEU A 239 31.65 16.14 -24.92
C LEU A 239 31.27 17.60 -25.13
N GLY A 240 30.88 17.98 -26.35
CA GLY A 240 30.49 19.35 -26.69
C GLY A 240 29.30 19.84 -25.87
N ASP A 241 28.29 19.00 -25.68
CA ASP A 241 27.12 19.24 -24.83
C ASP A 241 27.48 19.31 -23.34
N LEU A 242 28.25 18.32 -22.83
CA LEU A 242 28.71 18.32 -21.45
C LEU A 242 29.53 19.57 -21.08
N PHE A 243 30.27 20.12 -22.04
CA PHE A 243 31.08 21.31 -21.88
C PHE A 243 30.35 22.64 -22.09
N ASP A 244 29.06 22.63 -22.40
CA ASP A 244 28.27 23.86 -22.41
C ASP A 244 27.91 24.28 -20.98
N ILE A 245 28.96 24.69 -20.25
CA ILE A 245 28.94 24.85 -18.81
C ILE A 245 28.76 26.30 -18.33
N ASP A 246 28.59 27.24 -19.25
CA ASP A 246 28.70 28.67 -18.96
C ASP A 246 27.59 29.21 -18.02
N ASP A 247 27.84 30.36 -17.40
CA ASP A 247 26.98 30.96 -16.37
C ASP A 247 25.71 31.65 -16.93
N ASN A 248 25.68 31.87 -18.24
CA ASN A 248 24.60 32.51 -18.98
C ASN A 248 23.59 31.52 -19.61
N ARG A 249 23.72 30.23 -19.29
CA ARG A 249 22.92 29.15 -19.89
C ARG A 249 21.42 29.25 -19.58
N PHE A 250 21.04 29.93 -18.49
CA PHE A 250 19.64 30.26 -18.17
C PHE A 250 19.28 31.67 -18.64
N CYS A 251 18.18 31.77 -19.40
CA CYS A 251 17.65 33.07 -19.83
C CYS A 251 16.89 33.75 -18.66
N PRO A 252 17.35 34.91 -18.14
CA PRO A 252 16.71 35.55 -16.98
C PRO A 252 15.24 35.92 -17.22
N VAL A 253 14.87 36.21 -18.47
CA VAL A 253 13.49 36.54 -18.86
C VAL A 253 12.60 35.30 -18.74
N MET A 254 13.06 34.15 -19.24
CA MET A 254 12.34 32.87 -19.12
C MET A 254 12.25 32.42 -17.66
N SER A 255 13.35 32.50 -16.91
CA SER A 255 13.36 32.20 -15.47
C SER A 255 12.31 33.03 -14.73
N LYS A 256 12.18 34.33 -15.08
CA LYS A 256 11.18 35.21 -14.49
C LYS A 256 9.74 34.87 -14.88
N GLN A 257 9.52 34.29 -16.07
CA GLN A 257 8.21 33.78 -16.50
C GLN A 257 7.79 32.56 -15.68
N ALA A 258 8.72 31.63 -15.42
CA ALA A 258 8.46 30.52 -14.50
C ALA A 258 8.20 31.00 -13.07
N GLY A 259 8.89 32.09 -12.66
CA GLY A 259 8.65 32.81 -11.42
C GLY A 259 8.66 31.89 -10.19
N ASN A 260 7.65 32.04 -9.33
CA ASN A 260 7.53 31.24 -8.11
C ASN A 260 7.26 29.74 -8.38
N ASN A 261 6.77 29.40 -9.57
CA ASN A 261 6.45 28.02 -9.95
C ASN A 261 7.67 27.24 -10.43
N MET A 262 8.85 27.86 -10.57
CA MET A 262 10.06 27.16 -10.99
C MET A 262 10.40 25.99 -10.03
N PRO A 263 10.58 24.76 -10.55
CA PRO A 263 10.95 23.59 -9.76
C PRO A 263 12.24 23.81 -8.93
N SER A 264 12.34 23.15 -7.79
CA SER A 264 13.48 23.20 -6.88
C SER A 264 14.76 22.68 -7.55
N LEU A 265 14.65 21.62 -8.35
CA LEU A 265 15.75 21.10 -9.13
C LEU A 265 16.19 22.12 -10.20
N SER A 266 15.26 22.72 -10.95
CA SER A 266 15.56 23.77 -11.93
C SER A 266 16.32 24.95 -11.32
N LYS A 267 15.91 25.43 -10.14
CA LYS A 267 16.63 26.48 -9.38
C LYS A 267 18.04 26.03 -9.00
N THR A 268 18.19 24.78 -8.59
CA THR A 268 19.50 24.20 -8.26
C THR A 268 20.41 24.15 -9.49
N HIS A 269 19.88 23.76 -10.66
CA HIS A 269 20.62 23.78 -11.91
C HIS A 269 21.02 25.21 -12.33
N GLU A 270 20.13 26.19 -12.19
CA GLU A 270 20.44 27.60 -12.45
C GLU A 270 21.60 28.09 -11.57
N GLN A 271 21.53 27.83 -10.26
CA GLN A 271 22.60 28.16 -9.31
C GLN A 271 23.92 27.45 -9.61
N LYS A 272 23.87 26.19 -10.07
CA LYS A 272 25.05 25.42 -10.49
C LYS A 272 25.76 26.08 -11.67
N HIS A 273 25.03 26.53 -12.69
CA HIS A 273 25.63 27.25 -13.82
C HIS A 273 26.21 28.60 -13.38
N GLN A 274 25.47 29.36 -12.56
CA GLN A 274 25.95 30.63 -11.99
C GLN A 274 27.17 30.48 -11.06
N ALA A 275 27.50 29.25 -10.63
CA ALA A 275 28.64 28.97 -9.77
C ALA A 275 29.97 28.91 -10.54
N ILE A 276 29.97 28.73 -11.86
CA ILE A 276 31.22 28.65 -12.64
C ILE A 276 32.01 29.97 -12.50
N ARG A 277 33.32 29.84 -12.29
CA ARG A 277 34.26 30.98 -12.14
C ARG A 277 35.37 30.95 -13.17
N GLU A 278 35.84 29.75 -13.48
CA GLU A 278 36.91 29.54 -14.45
C GLU A 278 36.51 28.38 -15.37
N PHE A 279 36.66 28.58 -16.67
CA PHE A 279 36.48 27.54 -17.69
C PHE A 279 37.51 27.71 -18.79
N GLN A 280 38.35 26.70 -18.97
CA GLN A 280 39.27 26.58 -20.10
C GLN A 280 39.09 25.20 -20.74
N LEU A 281 39.03 25.21 -22.07
CA LEU A 281 38.88 24.01 -22.91
C LEU A 281 39.67 24.22 -24.20
N ASP A 282 40.60 23.33 -24.48
CA ASP A 282 41.26 23.18 -25.77
C ASP A 282 41.53 21.69 -26.08
N ASN A 283 42.30 21.42 -27.12
CA ASN A 283 42.62 20.08 -27.57
C ASN A 283 43.72 19.40 -26.72
N GLU A 284 44.25 20.06 -25.70
CA GLU A 284 45.30 19.52 -24.81
C GLU A 284 44.80 19.35 -23.38
N THR A 285 44.03 20.32 -22.86
CA THR A 285 43.64 20.39 -21.45
C THR A 285 42.23 20.90 -21.24
N VAL A 286 41.62 20.45 -20.14
CA VAL A 286 40.38 21.01 -19.59
C VAL A 286 40.57 21.39 -18.13
N SER A 287 40.07 22.57 -17.77
CA SER A 287 40.12 23.11 -16.41
C SER A 287 38.83 23.86 -16.08
N VAL A 288 38.15 23.46 -15.01
CA VAL A 288 36.93 24.11 -14.52
C VAL A 288 37.00 24.34 -13.01
N THR A 289 36.63 25.55 -12.58
CA THR A 289 36.45 25.91 -11.16
C THR A 289 35.05 26.48 -10.95
N ALA A 290 34.35 25.96 -9.94
CA ALA A 290 33.02 26.44 -9.54
C ALA A 290 32.97 26.78 -8.04
N ILE A 291 32.31 27.90 -7.69
CA ILE A 291 32.06 28.32 -6.30
C ILE A 291 30.55 28.40 -6.08
N CYS A 292 30.01 27.41 -5.38
CA CYS A 292 28.58 27.22 -5.18
C CYS A 292 28.08 27.93 -3.92
N SER A 293 26.99 28.69 -4.04
CA SER A 293 26.35 29.40 -2.92
C SER A 293 25.41 28.52 -2.08
N THR A 294 25.00 27.36 -2.59
CA THR A 294 24.09 26.43 -1.90
C THR A 294 24.64 24.99 -1.90
N GLU A 295 24.22 24.19 -0.92
CA GLU A 295 24.63 22.79 -0.78
C GLU A 295 24.16 21.94 -1.96
N MET A 296 22.93 22.18 -2.41
CA MET A 296 22.36 21.42 -3.53
C MET A 296 23.06 21.79 -4.83
N ALA A 297 23.38 23.07 -5.07
CA ALA A 297 24.17 23.46 -6.24
C ALA A 297 25.57 22.83 -6.20
N TYR A 298 26.21 22.77 -5.03
CA TYR A 298 27.49 22.06 -4.85
C TYR A 298 27.39 20.58 -5.23
N ILE A 299 26.36 19.88 -4.72
CA ILE A 299 26.15 18.45 -5.01
C ILE A 299 25.92 18.23 -6.50
N GLU A 300 25.08 19.02 -7.15
CA GLU A 300 24.82 18.90 -8.60
C GLU A 300 26.02 19.31 -9.45
N CYS A 301 26.82 20.30 -9.02
CA CYS A 301 28.06 20.67 -9.70
C CYS A 301 29.08 19.54 -9.64
N ARG A 302 29.26 18.91 -8.46
CA ARG A 302 30.14 17.74 -8.31
C ARG A 302 29.69 16.59 -9.19
N ARG A 303 28.39 16.25 -9.20
CA ARG A 303 27.84 15.21 -10.08
C ARG A 303 28.14 15.48 -11.55
N TRP A 304 28.01 16.73 -11.98
CA TRP A 304 28.31 17.11 -13.35
C TRP A 304 29.80 16.98 -13.69
N PHE A 305 30.70 17.36 -12.78
CA PHE A 305 32.15 17.19 -12.99
C PHE A 305 32.56 15.71 -12.97
N ASP A 306 31.92 14.90 -12.12
CA ASP A 306 32.09 13.44 -12.15
C ASP A 306 31.63 12.85 -13.50
N MET A 307 30.55 13.37 -14.11
CA MET A 307 30.12 12.97 -15.46
C MET A 307 31.15 13.36 -16.53
N ILE A 308 31.72 14.56 -16.48
CA ILE A 308 32.80 14.99 -17.38
C ILE A 308 34.01 14.05 -17.24
N GLN A 309 34.39 13.74 -15.99
CA GLN A 309 35.49 12.85 -15.70
C GLN A 309 35.25 11.44 -16.25
N SER A 310 34.09 10.86 -15.99
CA SER A 310 33.72 9.52 -16.48
C SER A 310 33.69 9.50 -18.01
N GLU A 311 33.04 10.47 -18.65
CA GLU A 311 32.91 10.51 -20.11
C GLU A 311 34.27 10.59 -20.80
N ILE A 312 35.18 11.46 -20.33
CA ILE A 312 36.55 11.53 -20.86
C ILE A 312 37.28 10.21 -20.65
N GLN A 313 37.20 9.61 -19.45
CA GLN A 313 37.88 8.35 -19.15
C GLN A 313 37.37 7.20 -20.01
N ASP A 314 36.05 7.07 -20.14
CA ASP A 314 35.38 6.04 -20.93
C ASP A 314 35.79 6.15 -22.41
N GLN A 315 35.66 7.35 -23.00
CA GLN A 315 36.07 7.60 -24.37
C GLN A 315 37.59 7.40 -24.57
N MET A 316 38.42 7.85 -23.63
CA MET A 316 39.88 7.69 -23.71
C MET A 316 40.29 6.22 -23.69
N SER A 317 39.66 5.40 -22.85
CA SER A 317 39.96 3.97 -22.74
C SER A 317 39.71 3.22 -24.05
N GLN A 318 38.74 3.68 -24.85
CA GLN A 318 38.37 3.12 -26.14
C GLN A 318 38.80 3.98 -27.33
N TRP A 319 39.65 4.99 -27.14
CA TRP A 319 39.89 6.03 -28.15
C TRP A 319 40.35 5.47 -29.50
N LYS A 320 41.17 4.41 -29.49
CA LYS A 320 41.61 3.69 -30.70
C LYS A 320 40.47 3.11 -31.56
N ASN A 321 39.33 2.84 -30.93
CA ASN A 321 38.11 2.28 -31.52
C ASN A 321 37.05 3.36 -31.78
N ILE A 322 37.38 4.64 -31.59
CA ILE A 322 36.50 5.79 -31.77
C ILE A 322 37.09 6.72 -32.83
N VAL A 323 38.36 7.11 -32.67
CA VAL A 323 39.01 8.11 -33.50
C VAL A 323 39.20 7.62 -34.95
N PRO A 324 38.91 8.45 -35.98
CA PRO A 324 39.05 8.04 -37.38
C PRO A 324 40.48 7.65 -37.76
N HIS A 325 41.46 8.38 -37.22
CA HIS A 325 42.88 8.17 -37.48
C HIS A 325 43.72 8.60 -36.27
N ARG A 326 44.88 7.95 -36.06
CA ARG A 326 45.76 8.25 -34.91
C ARG A 326 46.30 9.68 -34.91
N ASP A 327 46.38 10.30 -36.09
CA ASP A 327 46.90 11.66 -36.24
C ASP A 327 46.01 12.71 -35.56
N PHE A 328 44.76 12.40 -35.22
CA PHE A 328 43.91 13.31 -34.43
C PHE A 328 44.46 13.56 -33.02
N GLY A 329 45.41 12.73 -32.53
CA GLY A 329 45.91 12.82 -31.17
C GLY A 329 44.97 12.16 -30.16
N LEU A 330 45.14 12.50 -28.89
CA LEU A 330 44.31 12.04 -27.77
C LEU A 330 43.26 13.10 -27.41
N LEU A 331 42.27 12.74 -26.58
CA LEU A 331 41.39 13.73 -25.95
C LEU A 331 42.19 14.58 -24.93
N PRO A 332 41.71 15.78 -24.59
CA PRO A 332 42.36 16.64 -23.60
C PRO A 332 42.47 15.97 -22.23
N THR A 333 43.53 16.30 -21.51
CA THR A 333 43.76 15.85 -20.13
C THR A 333 43.00 16.75 -19.16
N ILE A 334 42.37 16.14 -18.15
CA ILE A 334 41.74 16.88 -17.06
C ILE A 334 42.83 17.43 -16.14
N ASN A 335 43.06 18.74 -16.18
CA ASN A 335 43.99 19.42 -15.30
C ASN A 335 43.34 19.74 -13.94
N LYS A 336 42.10 20.24 -13.96
CA LYS A 336 41.38 20.69 -12.76
C LYS A 336 39.86 20.59 -12.94
N LEU A 337 39.17 20.06 -11.93
CA LEU A 337 37.70 20.05 -11.83
C LEU A 337 37.31 20.29 -10.36
N ASP A 338 37.41 21.55 -9.94
CA ASP A 338 37.25 21.94 -8.54
C ASP A 338 35.89 22.58 -8.29
N VAL A 339 35.21 22.09 -7.26
CA VAL A 339 33.97 22.67 -6.76
C VAL A 339 34.23 23.05 -5.31
N GLU A 340 34.00 24.32 -5.01
CA GLU A 340 34.10 24.91 -3.68
C GLU A 340 32.72 25.38 -3.23
N MET A 341 32.52 25.46 -1.92
CA MET A 341 31.35 26.10 -1.33
C MET A 341 31.69 27.52 -0.90
N ASP A 342 30.75 28.44 -1.09
CA ASP A 342 30.82 29.75 -0.45
C ASP A 342 30.65 29.60 1.08
N GLY A 343 31.59 30.16 1.85
CA GLY A 343 31.62 30.10 3.31
C GLY A 343 32.53 29.03 3.93
N SER A 344 32.47 28.89 5.25
CA SER A 344 33.43 28.13 6.07
C SER A 344 33.02 26.68 6.37
N LYS A 345 32.30 26.02 5.46
CA LYS A 345 31.79 24.64 5.70
C LYS A 345 32.91 23.62 5.51
N ILE A 346 33.03 22.69 6.45
CA ILE A 346 34.03 21.62 6.39
C ILE A 346 33.43 20.42 5.64
N LEU A 347 34.14 19.97 4.61
CA LEU A 347 33.84 18.75 3.87
C LEU A 347 34.66 17.58 4.44
N LEU A 348 34.12 16.36 4.36
CA LEU A 348 34.83 15.15 4.76
C LEU A 348 35.47 14.54 3.51
N ASN A 349 36.81 14.61 3.39
CA ASN A 349 37.56 14.19 2.19
C ASN A 349 37.03 14.86 0.90
N ASP A 350 36.86 16.18 0.93
CA ASP A 350 36.33 17.00 -0.19
C ASP A 350 34.93 16.60 -0.70
N LYS A 351 34.19 15.83 0.10
CA LYS A 351 32.82 15.42 -0.17
C LYS A 351 31.87 15.81 0.97
N PRO A 352 30.59 16.10 0.68
CA PRO A 352 29.59 16.32 1.72
C PRO A 352 29.42 15.04 2.53
N MET A 353 29.38 15.16 3.85
CA MET A 353 29.08 14.01 4.72
C MET A 353 27.65 13.52 4.40
N ARG A 354 27.53 12.26 4.00
CA ARG A 354 26.25 11.61 3.73
C ARG A 354 26.13 10.38 4.62
N PHE A 355 24.98 10.21 5.27
CA PHE A 355 24.68 8.96 5.94
C PHE A 355 24.57 7.83 4.92
N SER A 356 25.36 6.78 5.13
CA SER A 356 25.24 5.50 4.43
C SER A 356 24.77 4.44 5.42
N LEU A 357 24.00 3.46 4.93
CA LEU A 357 23.71 2.26 5.71
C LEU A 357 24.93 1.35 5.63
N ASP A 358 25.35 0.81 6.77
CA ASP A 358 26.23 -0.36 6.77
C ASP A 358 25.41 -1.55 6.26
N GLU A 359 25.69 -1.99 5.04
CA GLU A 359 24.91 -3.01 4.35
C GLU A 359 24.81 -4.29 5.18
N ARG A 360 25.90 -4.68 5.83
CA ARG A 360 25.93 -5.85 6.70
C ARG A 360 24.97 -5.71 7.88
N SER A 361 25.03 -4.61 8.63
CA SER A 361 24.12 -4.35 9.75
C SER A 361 22.66 -4.27 9.32
N ALA A 362 22.39 -3.67 8.16
CA ALA A 362 21.04 -3.59 7.60
C ALA A 362 20.49 -4.98 7.26
N ILE A 363 21.32 -5.85 6.68
CA ILE A 363 20.95 -7.22 6.35
C ILE A 363 20.79 -8.07 7.62
N GLU A 364 21.66 -7.91 8.62
CA GLU A 364 21.53 -8.57 9.93
C GLU A 364 20.21 -8.21 10.63
N LEU A 365 19.73 -6.96 10.51
CA LEU A 365 18.41 -6.57 11.05
C LEU A 365 17.24 -7.21 10.29
N LEU A 366 17.34 -7.33 8.96
CA LEU A 366 16.29 -7.89 8.11
C LEU A 366 16.26 -9.43 8.12
N GLN A 367 17.40 -10.06 8.38
CA GLN A 367 17.54 -11.51 8.54
C GLN A 367 17.42 -11.93 10.01
N GLY A 368 17.59 -11.05 10.99
CA GLY A 368 17.69 -11.44 12.40
C GLY A 368 16.42 -12.06 12.99
N LYS A 369 16.60 -12.81 14.09
CA LYS A 369 15.52 -13.38 14.93
C LYS A 369 14.50 -12.35 15.45
N ASN A 370 14.79 -11.05 15.32
CA ASN A 370 13.87 -9.98 15.67
C ASN A 370 12.72 -9.81 14.67
N LEU A 371 12.86 -10.29 13.42
CA LEU A 371 11.80 -10.21 12.41
C LEU A 371 10.99 -11.51 12.31
N TYR A 372 11.63 -12.66 12.57
CA TYR A 372 10.99 -13.97 12.53
C TYR A 372 11.11 -14.66 13.88
N ASP A 373 10.01 -14.68 14.63
CA ASP A 373 9.95 -15.28 15.99
C ASP A 373 10.06 -16.81 16.00
N ASP A 374 9.75 -17.47 14.88
CA ASP A 374 9.70 -18.94 14.73
C ASP A 374 10.16 -19.35 13.31
N GLU A 375 10.84 -20.48 13.21
CA GLU A 375 11.33 -21.09 11.97
C GLU A 375 10.18 -21.33 10.96
N ILE A 376 8.98 -21.63 11.46
CA ILE A 376 7.79 -21.84 10.62
C ILE A 376 7.44 -20.62 9.76
N ASN A 377 7.77 -19.41 10.22
CA ASN A 377 7.54 -18.19 9.46
C ASN A 377 8.42 -18.11 8.21
N ILE A 378 9.61 -18.72 8.26
CA ILE A 378 10.52 -18.78 7.11
C ILE A 378 9.95 -19.71 6.05
N TYR A 379 9.50 -20.91 6.43
CA TYR A 379 8.80 -21.80 5.48
C TYR A 379 7.56 -21.11 4.90
N ARG A 380 6.78 -20.41 5.73
CA ARG A 380 5.60 -19.64 5.27
C ARG A 380 5.96 -18.67 4.14
N GLU A 381 7.06 -17.92 4.23
CA GLU A 381 7.51 -17.04 3.14
C GLU A 381 7.86 -17.81 1.85
N LEU A 382 8.53 -18.96 1.97
CA LEU A 382 8.87 -19.81 0.82
C LEU A 382 7.62 -20.36 0.13
N PHE A 383 6.62 -20.81 0.90
CA PHE A 383 5.32 -21.24 0.39
C PHE A 383 4.57 -20.08 -0.30
N GLN A 384 4.58 -18.88 0.30
CA GLN A 384 3.89 -17.74 -0.31
C GLN A 384 4.54 -17.32 -1.64
N ASN A 385 5.86 -17.38 -1.76
CA ASN A 385 6.54 -17.14 -3.05
C ASN A 385 6.07 -18.13 -4.13
N ALA A 386 5.95 -19.42 -3.78
CA ALA A 386 5.46 -20.47 -4.67
C ALA A 386 3.98 -20.26 -5.07
N ILE A 387 3.12 -19.90 -4.10
CA ILE A 387 1.69 -19.61 -4.34
C ILE A 387 1.54 -18.37 -5.22
N ASP A 388 2.24 -17.28 -4.90
CA ASP A 388 2.19 -16.04 -5.65
C ASP A 388 2.62 -16.25 -7.12
N ALA A 389 3.69 -17.03 -7.35
CA ALA A 389 4.12 -17.40 -8.70
C ALA A 389 3.08 -18.26 -9.43
N THR A 390 2.40 -19.16 -8.72
CA THR A 390 1.33 -19.99 -9.27
C THR A 390 0.11 -19.15 -9.67
N TYR A 391 -0.31 -18.24 -8.81
CA TYR A 391 -1.44 -17.33 -9.06
C TYR A 391 -1.19 -16.44 -10.28
N ILE A 392 0.00 -15.84 -10.37
CA ILE A 392 0.34 -14.99 -11.52
C ILE A 392 0.32 -15.80 -12.81
N ARG A 393 0.83 -17.04 -12.79
CA ARG A 393 0.77 -17.91 -13.97
C ARG A 393 -0.66 -18.27 -14.36
N VAL A 394 -1.48 -18.69 -13.39
CA VAL A 394 -2.89 -19.01 -13.60
C VAL A 394 -3.64 -17.82 -14.20
N TRP A 395 -3.43 -16.60 -13.68
CA TRP A 395 -4.06 -15.41 -14.26
C TRP A 395 -3.55 -15.07 -15.66
N THR A 396 -2.23 -15.18 -15.88
CA THR A 396 -1.62 -14.91 -17.19
C THR A 396 -2.13 -15.86 -18.26
N GLU A 397 -2.39 -17.13 -17.92
CA GLU A 397 -2.89 -18.13 -18.85
C GLU A 397 -4.42 -18.14 -18.97
N PHE A 398 -5.17 -17.79 -17.91
CA PHE A 398 -6.64 -17.99 -17.84
C PHE A 398 -7.50 -16.79 -17.43
N GLY A 399 -6.93 -15.62 -17.16
CA GLY A 399 -7.68 -14.38 -16.86
C GLY A 399 -8.48 -13.83 -18.04
N ASP A 400 -9.27 -12.77 -17.81
CA ASP A 400 -10.20 -12.20 -18.82
C ASP A 400 -9.51 -11.81 -20.14
N ASN A 401 -8.29 -11.28 -20.03
CA ASN A 401 -7.49 -10.82 -21.17
C ASN A 401 -6.47 -11.88 -21.66
N SER A 402 -6.58 -13.11 -21.17
CA SER A 402 -5.60 -14.17 -21.44
C SER A 402 -5.86 -14.92 -22.76
N PRO A 403 -4.92 -15.76 -23.22
CA PRO A 403 -5.13 -16.61 -24.39
C PRO A 403 -6.22 -17.68 -24.22
N LYS A 404 -6.58 -18.05 -22.98
CA LYS A 404 -7.55 -19.10 -22.65
C LYS A 404 -8.46 -18.65 -21.50
N PRO A 405 -9.32 -17.64 -21.70
CA PRO A 405 -10.08 -17.04 -20.61
C PRO A 405 -11.02 -18.07 -19.97
N LYS A 406 -10.81 -18.33 -18.67
CA LYS A 406 -11.66 -19.16 -17.80
C LYS A 406 -11.99 -18.47 -16.47
N LEU A 407 -11.23 -17.43 -16.11
CA LEU A 407 -11.34 -16.68 -14.87
C LEU A 407 -11.66 -15.22 -15.19
N ASN A 408 -12.40 -14.56 -14.30
CA ASN A 408 -12.80 -13.17 -14.50
C ASN A 408 -12.56 -12.30 -13.26
N LYS A 409 -12.82 -10.99 -13.38
CA LYS A 409 -12.70 -10.00 -12.28
C LYS A 409 -13.50 -10.31 -11.01
N GLN A 410 -14.45 -11.25 -11.04
CA GLN A 410 -15.24 -11.68 -9.88
C GLN A 410 -14.76 -13.03 -9.31
N SER A 411 -13.84 -13.72 -9.99
CA SER A 411 -13.29 -14.98 -9.53
C SER A 411 -12.59 -14.82 -8.17
N ASN A 412 -12.65 -15.86 -7.36
CA ASN A 412 -12.04 -15.90 -6.03
C ASN A 412 -11.33 -17.25 -5.79
N PRO A 413 -10.44 -17.35 -4.79
CA PRO A 413 -9.58 -18.52 -4.62
C PRO A 413 -10.29 -19.86 -4.39
N TYR A 414 -11.56 -19.86 -3.98
CA TYR A 414 -12.31 -21.08 -3.69
C TYR A 414 -13.51 -21.29 -4.62
N SER A 415 -13.72 -20.37 -5.57
CA SER A 415 -14.68 -20.54 -6.65
C SER A 415 -14.42 -21.84 -7.41
N GLU A 416 -15.48 -22.44 -7.96
CA GLU A 416 -15.36 -23.69 -8.70
C GLU A 416 -14.49 -23.50 -9.94
N GLU A 417 -14.63 -22.39 -10.67
CA GLU A 417 -13.79 -22.10 -11.83
C GLU A 417 -12.31 -22.00 -11.48
N PHE A 418 -11.95 -21.30 -10.39
CA PHE A 418 -10.56 -21.15 -9.97
C PHE A 418 -10.00 -22.48 -9.46
N SER A 419 -10.77 -23.20 -8.64
CA SER A 419 -10.39 -24.51 -8.10
C SER A 419 -10.06 -25.51 -9.20
N ASN A 420 -10.84 -25.50 -10.29
CA ASN A 420 -10.66 -26.41 -11.42
C ASN A 420 -9.38 -26.10 -12.22
N VAL A 421 -9.00 -24.83 -12.30
CA VAL A 421 -7.76 -24.43 -12.99
C VAL A 421 -6.54 -24.66 -12.11
N ILE A 422 -6.57 -24.23 -10.85
CA ILE A 422 -5.38 -24.25 -9.99
C ILE A 422 -4.97 -25.65 -9.54
N ARG A 423 -5.89 -26.63 -9.57
CA ARG A 423 -5.58 -28.03 -9.25
C ARG A 423 -4.50 -28.63 -10.14
N ASP A 424 -4.41 -28.17 -11.40
CA ASP A 424 -3.42 -28.63 -12.36
C ASP A 424 -2.01 -28.05 -12.11
N TYR A 425 -1.86 -27.17 -11.11
CA TYR A 425 -0.60 -26.51 -10.75
C TYR A 425 -0.23 -26.76 -9.28
N PRO A 426 -0.01 -28.02 -8.87
CA PRO A 426 0.34 -28.34 -7.49
C PRO A 426 1.74 -27.87 -7.11
N ILE A 427 1.94 -27.58 -5.83
CA ILE A 427 3.25 -27.31 -5.24
C ILE A 427 3.77 -28.61 -4.62
N SER A 428 5.01 -28.99 -4.92
CA SER A 428 5.66 -30.17 -4.35
C SER A 428 6.70 -29.77 -3.32
N VAL A 429 6.66 -30.40 -2.14
CA VAL A 429 7.58 -30.12 -1.02
C VAL A 429 8.23 -31.42 -0.61
N ASN A 430 9.56 -31.47 -0.55
CA ASN A 430 10.32 -32.68 -0.27
C ASN A 430 11.38 -32.48 0.81
N PHE A 431 11.46 -33.41 1.77
CA PHE A 431 12.55 -33.55 2.74
C PHE A 431 13.28 -34.87 2.51
N THR A 432 14.56 -34.81 2.16
CA THR A 432 15.38 -36.00 1.88
C THR A 432 16.68 -35.96 2.66
N LYS A 433 16.97 -37.01 3.44
CA LYS A 433 18.25 -37.14 4.13
C LYS A 433 19.39 -37.29 3.12
N ILE A 434 20.44 -36.47 3.26
CA ILE A 434 21.60 -36.48 2.36
C ILE A 434 22.74 -37.28 2.98
N LYS A 435 23.10 -36.97 4.23
CA LYS A 435 24.16 -37.68 4.96
C LYS A 435 24.09 -37.40 6.46
N ASP A 436 24.78 -38.24 7.24
CA ASP A 436 25.17 -37.93 8.61
C ASP A 436 26.51 -37.16 8.60
N GLU A 437 26.67 -36.19 9.50
CA GLU A 437 27.97 -35.51 9.67
C GLU A 437 28.89 -36.35 10.54
N ASP A 438 30.09 -36.66 10.01
CA ASP A 438 31.11 -37.46 10.70
C ASP A 438 31.51 -36.84 12.05
N ASN A 439 31.63 -37.68 13.09
CA ASN A 439 32.01 -37.27 14.45
C ASN A 439 31.17 -36.14 15.07
N SER A 440 29.91 -36.01 14.65
CA SER A 440 28.98 -35.02 15.19
C SER A 440 27.60 -35.63 15.46
N ASP A 441 26.81 -34.97 16.29
CA ASP A 441 25.40 -35.33 16.50
C ASP A 441 24.47 -34.62 15.52
N TYR A 442 24.90 -34.44 14.26
CA TYR A 442 24.11 -33.76 13.23
C TYR A 442 23.95 -34.61 11.98
N SER A 443 22.89 -34.30 11.23
CA SER A 443 22.59 -34.84 9.91
C SER A 443 22.26 -33.68 8.96
N ILE A 444 22.56 -33.87 7.68
CA ILE A 444 22.21 -32.93 6.62
C ILE A 444 21.01 -33.46 5.86
N TRP A 445 19.95 -32.66 5.83
CA TRP A 445 18.70 -32.92 5.16
C TRP A 445 18.48 -31.88 4.06
N LYS A 446 18.00 -32.29 2.89
CA LYS A 446 17.61 -31.37 1.83
C LYS A 446 16.11 -31.09 1.93
N PHE A 447 15.76 -29.82 2.12
CA PHE A 447 14.41 -29.30 1.92
C PHE A 447 14.29 -28.78 0.49
N SER A 448 13.23 -29.13 -0.22
CA SER A 448 12.97 -28.68 -1.58
C SER A 448 11.50 -28.25 -1.71
N ILE A 449 11.22 -27.08 -2.29
CA ILE A 449 9.88 -26.64 -2.66
C ILE A 449 9.86 -26.34 -4.16
N SER A 450 8.90 -26.92 -4.87
CA SER A 450 8.77 -26.86 -6.32
C SER A 450 7.38 -26.39 -6.70
N ASP A 451 7.28 -25.26 -7.38
CA ASP A 451 6.04 -24.73 -7.93
C ASP A 451 5.98 -24.90 -9.45
N MET A 452 4.76 -25.01 -9.97
CA MET A 452 4.48 -24.90 -11.41
C MET A 452 4.07 -23.47 -11.77
N GLY A 453 4.66 -22.45 -11.14
CA GLY A 453 4.35 -21.04 -11.36
C GLY A 453 5.03 -20.44 -12.58
N THR A 454 5.21 -19.12 -12.58
CA THR A 454 5.77 -18.38 -13.71
C THR A 454 7.25 -18.68 -14.00
N GLY A 455 7.98 -19.22 -13.04
CA GLY A 455 9.44 -19.23 -13.06
C GLY A 455 10.05 -17.83 -12.87
N ILE A 456 11.38 -17.75 -12.92
CA ILE A 456 12.19 -16.54 -12.72
C ILE A 456 12.98 -16.28 -14.01
N SER A 457 12.75 -15.14 -14.65
CA SER A 457 13.47 -14.68 -15.85
C SER A 457 14.77 -13.95 -15.49
N ILE A 458 15.65 -13.70 -16.47
CA ILE A 458 16.85 -12.88 -16.24
C ILE A 458 16.49 -11.46 -15.76
N LYS A 459 15.38 -10.91 -16.25
CA LYS A 459 14.87 -9.59 -15.85
C LYS A 459 14.37 -9.60 -14.41
N ASP A 460 13.73 -10.70 -13.97
CA ASP A 460 13.34 -10.84 -12.56
C ASP A 460 14.57 -10.81 -11.64
N LEU A 461 15.69 -11.40 -12.06
CA LEU A 461 16.94 -11.41 -11.29
C LEU A 461 17.55 -10.02 -11.12
N GLU A 462 17.41 -9.12 -12.12
CA GLU A 462 17.82 -7.71 -12.01
C GLU A 462 17.10 -6.96 -10.88
N TYR A 463 15.86 -7.34 -10.57
CA TYR A 463 15.10 -6.80 -9.44
C TYR A 463 15.39 -7.54 -8.14
N MET A 464 15.59 -8.86 -8.18
CA MET A 464 15.90 -9.68 -7.00
C MET A 464 17.28 -9.39 -6.41
N GLN A 465 18.24 -8.88 -7.20
CA GLN A 465 19.57 -8.51 -6.70
C GLN A 465 19.51 -7.42 -5.60
N LYS A 466 18.44 -6.60 -5.58
CA LYS A 466 18.23 -5.56 -4.58
C LYS A 466 17.19 -6.05 -3.58
N ILE A 467 17.51 -5.97 -2.29
CA ILE A 467 16.56 -6.26 -1.21
C ILE A 467 15.31 -5.38 -1.38
N ALA A 468 14.12 -5.98 -1.27
CA ALA A 468 12.83 -5.34 -1.56
C ALA A 468 12.65 -4.80 -3.01
N GLY A 469 13.57 -5.16 -3.92
CA GLY A 469 13.59 -4.72 -5.31
C GLY A 469 12.50 -5.33 -6.19
N SER A 470 11.98 -6.52 -5.84
CA SER A 470 10.89 -7.19 -6.57
C SER A 470 9.64 -6.33 -6.69
N SER A 471 9.40 -5.45 -5.71
CA SER A 471 8.30 -4.48 -5.73
C SER A 471 8.45 -3.37 -6.77
N LYS A 472 9.58 -3.31 -7.49
CA LYS A 472 9.86 -2.33 -8.56
C LYS A 472 9.76 -2.94 -9.96
N ASN A 473 9.49 -4.25 -10.07
CA ASN A 473 9.26 -4.89 -11.36
C ASN A 473 7.89 -4.44 -11.93
N LEU A 474 7.93 -3.54 -12.91
CA LEU A 474 6.74 -2.90 -13.49
C LEU A 474 5.88 -3.89 -14.27
N GLU A 475 6.47 -4.79 -15.05
CA GLU A 475 5.71 -5.80 -15.81
C GLU A 475 4.93 -6.72 -14.89
N ARG A 476 5.56 -7.19 -13.81
CA ARG A 476 4.88 -8.01 -12.80
C ARG A 476 3.74 -7.24 -12.12
N LYS A 477 3.94 -5.95 -11.85
CA LYS A 477 2.88 -5.08 -11.29
C LYS A 477 1.71 -4.91 -12.23
N LYS A 478 1.93 -4.71 -13.54
CA LYS A 478 0.85 -4.62 -14.54
C LYS A 478 -0.04 -5.86 -14.48
N ILE A 479 0.56 -7.06 -14.44
CA ILE A 479 -0.19 -8.32 -14.30
C ILE A 479 -0.98 -8.36 -12.98
N ILE A 480 -0.34 -8.05 -11.85
CA ILE A 480 -0.98 -8.08 -10.52
C ILE A 480 -2.12 -7.06 -10.42
N ASN A 481 -1.97 -5.87 -10.99
CA ASN A 481 -3.00 -4.84 -10.99
C ASN A 481 -4.20 -5.24 -11.85
N ASP A 482 -3.97 -6.00 -12.92
CA ASP A 482 -5.05 -6.62 -13.70
C ASP A 482 -5.73 -7.79 -12.95
N MET A 483 -5.09 -8.42 -11.96
CA MET A 483 -5.75 -9.48 -11.19
C MET A 483 -6.91 -8.93 -10.31
N PRO A 484 -7.99 -9.72 -10.12
CA PRO A 484 -9.00 -9.47 -9.09
C PRO A 484 -8.34 -9.40 -7.72
N LEU A 485 -8.78 -8.45 -6.86
CA LEU A 485 -8.22 -8.25 -5.52
C LEU A 485 -8.16 -9.55 -4.70
N SER A 486 -9.20 -10.39 -4.84
CA SER A 486 -9.38 -11.69 -4.20
C SER A 486 -8.28 -12.71 -4.53
N ILE A 487 -7.65 -12.64 -5.70
CA ILE A 487 -6.60 -13.57 -6.14
C ILE A 487 -5.25 -12.88 -6.36
N ARG A 488 -5.09 -11.63 -5.90
CA ARG A 488 -3.79 -10.96 -5.95
C ARG A 488 -2.79 -11.63 -4.99
N PRO A 489 -1.51 -11.74 -5.39
CA PRO A 489 -0.41 -12.16 -4.53
C PRO A 489 -0.38 -11.47 -3.16
N SER A 490 0.19 -12.15 -2.17
CA SER A 490 0.34 -11.63 -0.81
C SER A 490 1.75 -11.08 -0.52
N GLY A 491 2.76 -11.48 -1.30
CA GLY A 491 4.14 -11.03 -1.16
C GLY A 491 4.36 -9.60 -1.68
N THR A 492 4.38 -8.62 -0.76
CA THR A 492 4.52 -7.19 -1.13
C THR A 492 5.83 -6.53 -0.70
N PHE A 493 6.58 -7.16 0.22
CA PHE A 493 7.80 -6.59 0.82
C PHE A 493 9.10 -7.04 0.15
N GLY A 494 9.13 -8.22 -0.49
CA GLY A 494 10.30 -8.70 -1.24
C GLY A 494 11.53 -9.03 -0.39
N ILE A 495 11.31 -9.52 0.84
CA ILE A 495 12.39 -9.89 1.79
C ILE A 495 12.38 -11.39 2.18
N GLY A 496 11.30 -12.13 1.88
CA GLY A 496 11.10 -13.51 2.35
C GLY A 496 12.07 -14.56 1.79
N LEU A 497 12.77 -14.29 0.68
CA LEU A 497 13.83 -15.19 0.21
C LEU A 497 15.07 -15.09 1.09
N HIS A 498 15.39 -13.90 1.62
CA HIS A 498 16.60 -13.70 2.43
C HIS A 498 16.49 -14.37 3.80
N SER A 499 15.29 -14.57 4.33
CA SER A 499 15.10 -15.34 5.57
C SER A 499 15.46 -16.82 5.44
N ALA A 500 15.51 -17.36 4.21
CA ALA A 500 15.96 -18.73 3.98
C ALA A 500 17.39 -18.98 4.47
N PHE A 501 18.26 -17.96 4.47
CA PHE A 501 19.63 -18.08 4.96
C PHE A 501 19.72 -18.36 6.47
N LEU A 502 18.68 -18.04 7.25
CA LEU A 502 18.62 -18.40 8.67
C LEU A 502 18.51 -19.91 8.89
N LEU A 503 17.89 -20.62 7.95
CA LEU A 503 17.82 -22.09 7.97
C LEU A 503 19.16 -22.76 7.66
N LEU A 504 20.11 -22.00 7.11
CA LEU A 504 21.42 -22.46 6.70
C LEU A 504 22.53 -22.04 7.69
N GLU A 505 22.16 -21.36 8.79
CA GLU A 505 23.10 -20.87 9.78
C GLU A 505 23.87 -22.04 10.44
N GLY A 506 25.19 -21.96 10.44
CA GLY A 506 26.06 -23.01 11.01
C GLY A 506 26.34 -24.19 10.07
N ASN A 507 25.95 -24.12 8.79
CA ASN A 507 26.38 -25.05 7.76
C ASN A 507 27.73 -24.68 7.15
N GLU A 508 28.50 -25.69 6.75
CA GLU A 508 29.70 -25.52 5.94
C GLU A 508 29.37 -25.62 4.44
N SER A 509 30.24 -25.05 3.60
CA SER A 509 30.15 -25.21 2.14
C SER A 509 30.24 -26.69 1.76
N PRO A 510 29.40 -27.19 0.82
CA PRO A 510 28.49 -26.45 -0.06
C PRO A 510 27.05 -26.29 0.47
N TYR A 511 26.76 -26.68 1.71
CA TYR A 511 25.41 -26.72 2.28
C TYR A 511 24.92 -25.38 2.87
N ASN A 512 25.73 -24.33 2.76
CA ASN A 512 25.42 -22.97 3.23
C ASN A 512 24.84 -22.06 2.13
N LYS A 513 24.32 -22.64 1.04
CA LYS A 513 23.78 -21.93 -0.12
C LYS A 513 22.29 -22.24 -0.35
N VAL A 514 21.59 -21.30 -0.95
CA VAL A 514 20.26 -21.51 -1.53
C VAL A 514 20.44 -21.89 -3.00
N TYR A 515 19.80 -22.97 -3.43
CA TYR A 515 19.86 -23.43 -4.82
C TYR A 515 18.48 -23.26 -5.47
N ILE A 516 18.44 -22.70 -6.67
CA ILE A 516 17.20 -22.48 -7.41
C ILE A 516 17.36 -23.00 -8.83
N GLU A 517 16.47 -23.91 -9.23
CA GLU A 517 16.31 -24.34 -10.62
C GLU A 517 15.00 -23.76 -11.14
N THR A 518 15.00 -23.05 -12.27
CA THR A 518 13.81 -22.33 -12.73
C THR A 518 13.70 -22.31 -14.25
N ARG A 519 12.47 -22.29 -14.76
CA ARG A 519 12.16 -22.05 -16.18
C ARG A 519 11.03 -21.02 -16.27
N SER A 520 11.33 -19.86 -16.87
CA SER A 520 10.38 -18.75 -16.94
C SER A 520 9.43 -18.86 -18.14
N ILE A 521 8.15 -18.56 -17.94
CA ILE A 521 7.17 -18.42 -19.04
C ILE A 521 7.40 -17.16 -19.89
N PHE A 522 8.10 -16.16 -19.35
CA PHE A 522 8.26 -14.85 -19.99
C PHE A 522 9.40 -14.83 -21.00
N ASP A 523 10.53 -15.47 -20.69
CA ASP A 523 11.70 -15.56 -21.59
C ASP A 523 11.98 -16.97 -22.12
N SER A 524 11.22 -17.98 -21.66
CA SER A 524 11.36 -19.40 -22.00
C SER A 524 12.72 -20.03 -21.70
N ASN A 525 13.62 -19.33 -21.01
CA ASN A 525 14.94 -19.83 -20.64
C ASN A 525 14.87 -20.62 -19.33
N SER A 526 15.87 -21.49 -19.13
CA SER A 526 16.07 -22.24 -17.89
C SER A 526 17.38 -21.84 -17.23
N TYR A 527 17.37 -21.70 -15.91
CA TYR A 527 18.52 -21.26 -15.13
C TYR A 527 18.71 -22.12 -13.88
N ASN A 528 19.97 -22.39 -13.57
CA ASN A 528 20.43 -22.81 -12.25
C ASN A 528 21.03 -21.59 -11.54
N ILE A 529 20.62 -21.34 -10.31
CA ILE A 529 21.05 -20.19 -9.54
C ILE A 529 21.52 -20.66 -8.17
N GLU A 530 22.76 -20.30 -7.83
CA GLU A 530 23.31 -20.48 -6.49
C GLU A 530 23.38 -19.13 -5.78
N MET A 531 22.81 -19.03 -4.58
CA MET A 531 22.85 -17.80 -3.79
C MET A 531 23.53 -18.06 -2.45
N THR A 532 24.43 -17.16 -2.07
CA THR A 532 25.10 -17.19 -0.77
C THR A 532 24.52 -16.13 0.17
N SER A 533 24.66 -16.32 1.48
CA SER A 533 24.20 -15.30 2.44
C SER A 533 25.05 -14.03 2.31
N PRO A 534 24.44 -12.83 2.25
CA PRO A 534 25.18 -11.57 2.22
C PRO A 534 26.06 -11.30 3.45
N ILE A 535 25.76 -11.92 4.59
CA ILE A 535 26.53 -11.77 5.83
C ILE A 535 27.67 -12.81 5.93
N SER A 536 27.63 -13.85 5.09
CA SER A 536 28.68 -14.87 5.04
C SER A 536 29.97 -14.34 4.40
N ASN A 537 31.08 -15.07 4.55
CA ASN A 537 32.34 -14.74 3.90
C ASN A 537 32.24 -14.64 2.36
N ASN A 538 31.19 -15.20 1.75
CA ASN A 538 30.94 -15.13 0.32
C ASN A 538 30.16 -13.87 -0.12
N GLN A 539 29.90 -12.92 0.78
CA GLN A 539 29.40 -11.56 0.50
C GLN A 539 28.10 -11.48 -0.34
N GLY A 540 27.29 -12.55 -0.37
CA GLY A 540 26.01 -12.54 -1.09
C GLY A 540 26.13 -12.70 -2.60
N TYR A 541 27.30 -13.10 -3.11
CA TYR A 541 27.45 -13.40 -4.53
C TYR A 541 26.47 -14.50 -4.95
N CYS A 542 25.87 -14.29 -6.12
CA CYS A 542 24.95 -15.20 -6.77
C CYS A 542 25.56 -15.64 -8.10
N PHE A 543 25.49 -16.93 -8.41
CA PHE A 543 26.00 -17.50 -9.66
C PHE A 543 24.84 -18.04 -10.46
N ILE A 544 24.75 -17.65 -11.74
CA ILE A 544 23.64 -18.00 -12.63
C ILE A 544 24.22 -18.78 -13.82
N GLU A 545 23.74 -20.00 -14.02
CA GLU A 545 24.09 -20.84 -15.16
C GLU A 545 22.86 -21.02 -16.04
N LYS A 546 22.99 -20.65 -17.32
CA LYS A 546 21.96 -20.90 -18.32
C LYS A 546 22.00 -22.37 -18.71
N MET A 547 20.87 -23.05 -18.62
CA MET A 547 20.74 -24.45 -19.00
C MET A 547 20.30 -24.57 -20.46
N ASP A 548 20.67 -25.68 -21.10
CA ASP A 548 20.23 -25.98 -22.47
C ASP A 548 18.69 -25.98 -22.56
N SER A 549 18.19 -25.44 -23.68
CA SER A 549 16.77 -25.29 -23.96
C SER A 549 16.12 -26.66 -24.21
N ASN A 550 15.91 -27.43 -23.15
CA ASN A 550 15.16 -28.67 -23.21
C ASN A 550 13.67 -28.36 -23.08
N THR A 551 12.94 -28.48 -24.18
CA THR A 551 11.50 -28.19 -24.24
C THR A 551 10.66 -29.07 -23.32
N SER A 552 11.19 -30.21 -22.85
CA SER A 552 10.48 -31.13 -21.95
C SER A 552 10.37 -30.67 -20.49
N ARG A 553 11.12 -29.64 -20.07
CA ARG A 553 11.07 -29.15 -18.68
C ARG A 553 9.81 -28.32 -18.45
N ASN A 554 9.07 -28.59 -17.39
CA ASN A 554 7.94 -27.74 -17.05
C ASN A 554 8.40 -26.35 -16.60
N PHE A 555 7.58 -25.33 -16.86
CA PHE A 555 7.78 -23.99 -16.32
C PHE A 555 7.48 -23.98 -14.81
N GLY A 556 8.19 -23.14 -14.07
CA GLY A 556 8.10 -23.06 -12.62
C GLY A 556 9.48 -22.90 -11.96
N THR A 557 9.52 -23.07 -10.64
CA THR A 557 10.75 -22.94 -9.85
C THR A 557 10.87 -24.06 -8.83
N THR A 558 12.07 -24.59 -8.64
CA THR A 558 12.42 -25.47 -7.53
C THR A 558 13.50 -24.81 -6.69
N LEU A 559 13.17 -24.49 -5.44
CA LEU A 559 14.11 -23.97 -4.45
C LEU A 559 14.54 -25.09 -3.51
N SER A 560 15.84 -25.22 -3.28
CA SER A 560 16.45 -26.23 -2.42
C SER A 560 17.34 -25.61 -1.35
N LEU A 561 17.21 -26.10 -0.12
CA LEU A 561 17.96 -25.72 1.07
C LEU A 561 18.51 -26.98 1.75
N TYR A 562 19.65 -26.87 2.43
CA TYR A 562 20.23 -27.97 3.21
C TYR A 562 20.15 -27.63 4.69
N LEU A 563 19.32 -28.35 5.43
CA LEU A 563 19.08 -28.18 6.86
C LEU A 563 20.04 -29.06 7.66
N ARG A 564 20.67 -28.50 8.69
CA ARG A 564 21.52 -29.23 9.62
C ARG A 564 20.77 -29.53 10.92
N LEU A 565 20.38 -30.78 11.11
CA LEU A 565 19.49 -31.20 12.20
C LEU A 565 20.24 -32.04 13.24
N LYS A 566 19.97 -31.77 14.51
CA LYS A 566 20.54 -32.54 15.63
C LYS A 566 19.96 -33.95 15.67
N ARG A 567 20.75 -34.94 16.07
CA ARG A 567 20.35 -36.35 16.23
C ARG A 567 20.16 -36.73 17.70
N ARG A 568 19.66 -35.80 18.53
CA ARG A 568 19.43 -36.00 19.97
C ARG A 568 17.94 -35.87 20.32
N GLY A 569 17.52 -36.55 21.39
CA GLY A 569 16.12 -36.57 21.85
C GLY A 569 15.54 -35.18 22.13
N MET A 570 14.35 -34.93 21.59
CA MET A 570 13.53 -33.74 21.83
C MET A 570 12.19 -34.15 22.44
N ARG A 571 11.52 -33.23 23.15
CA ARG A 571 10.13 -33.47 23.60
C ARG A 571 9.23 -33.54 22.36
N TYR A 572 8.66 -34.71 22.14
CA TYR A 572 7.65 -34.95 21.12
C TYR A 572 6.30 -34.38 21.58
N ASN A 573 5.64 -33.56 20.76
CA ASN A 573 4.38 -32.92 21.11
C ASN A 573 3.25 -33.57 20.31
N SER A 574 2.65 -34.62 20.86
CA SER A 574 1.64 -35.49 20.22
C SER A 574 0.31 -34.78 19.90
N HIS A 575 0.12 -33.53 20.33
CA HIS A 575 -1.11 -32.76 20.06
C HIS A 575 -1.16 -32.09 18.67
N LEU A 576 -0.08 -32.20 17.87
CA LEU A 576 0.03 -31.52 16.56
C LEU A 576 -0.48 -32.36 15.38
N PHE A 577 -0.85 -33.62 15.59
CA PHE A 577 -1.29 -34.52 14.53
C PHE A 577 -2.72 -35.01 14.75
N ASN A 578 -3.44 -35.22 13.66
CA ASN A 578 -4.59 -36.13 13.68
C ASN A 578 -4.03 -37.56 13.88
N PRO A 579 -4.55 -38.36 14.84
CA PRO A 579 -4.00 -39.68 15.16
C PRO A 579 -3.73 -40.58 13.95
N ASN A 580 -4.61 -40.53 12.93
CA ASN A 580 -4.51 -41.35 11.73
C ASN A 580 -3.39 -40.91 10.75
N ASP A 581 -3.03 -39.62 10.77
CA ASP A 581 -1.94 -39.09 9.94
C ASP A 581 -0.58 -39.32 10.60
N GLU A 582 -0.55 -39.23 11.93
CA GLU A 582 0.62 -39.54 12.76
C GLU A 582 1.03 -41.02 12.62
N GLU A 583 0.06 -41.92 12.73
CA GLU A 583 0.26 -43.37 12.63
C GLU A 583 0.88 -43.75 11.28
N LYS A 584 0.40 -43.18 10.16
CA LYS A 584 0.99 -43.42 8.83
C LYS A 584 2.42 -42.89 8.68
N LEU A 585 2.67 -41.68 9.17
CA LEU A 585 3.99 -41.04 9.13
C LEU A 585 5.01 -41.80 10.00
N VAL A 586 4.58 -42.28 11.17
CA VAL A 586 5.39 -43.09 12.09
C VAL A 586 5.63 -44.48 11.53
N ASP A 587 4.60 -45.14 10.97
CA ASP A 587 4.71 -46.46 10.35
C ASP A 587 5.66 -46.44 9.15
N GLU A 588 5.60 -45.42 8.29
CA GLU A 588 6.53 -45.30 7.15
C GLU A 588 7.98 -45.09 7.58
N VAL A 589 8.22 -44.27 8.61
CA VAL A 589 9.57 -44.14 9.18
C VAL A 589 10.01 -45.47 9.79
N GLN A 590 9.14 -46.17 10.53
CA GLN A 590 9.47 -47.51 11.08
C GLN A 590 9.74 -48.56 9.98
N ASN A 591 9.07 -48.47 8.83
CA ASN A 591 9.23 -49.41 7.72
C ASN A 591 10.47 -49.13 6.85
N SER A 592 10.97 -47.90 6.84
CA SER A 592 12.11 -47.46 6.03
C SER A 592 13.42 -47.33 6.83
N TYR A 593 13.37 -47.56 8.15
CA TYR A 593 14.43 -47.22 9.07
C TYR A 593 14.78 -48.36 10.02
N ASP A 594 16.06 -48.70 10.11
CA ASP A 594 16.56 -49.64 11.13
C ASP A 594 17.05 -48.86 12.38
N PRO A 595 16.31 -48.91 13.50
CA PRO A 595 16.70 -48.25 14.74
C PRO A 595 17.94 -48.85 15.42
N ILE A 596 18.44 -49.99 14.93
CA ILE A 596 19.70 -50.60 15.38
C ILE A 596 20.90 -49.99 14.63
N GLU A 597 20.74 -49.61 13.36
CA GLU A 597 21.84 -49.10 12.53
C GLU A 597 22.08 -47.59 12.69
N GLN A 598 21.05 -46.80 13.01
CA GLN A 598 21.15 -45.34 13.12
C GLN A 598 20.28 -44.76 14.28
N PRO A 599 20.49 -43.51 14.77
CA PRO A 599 19.61 -42.76 15.68
C PRO A 599 18.45 -42.01 14.97
N ILE A 600 17.20 -42.24 15.40
CA ILE A 600 15.94 -41.82 14.72
C ILE A 600 15.56 -40.33 14.91
N PHE A 601 16.30 -39.59 15.74
CA PHE A 601 15.85 -38.30 16.28
C PHE A 601 15.80 -37.15 15.26
N ASP A 602 16.57 -37.23 14.17
CA ASP A 602 16.50 -36.32 13.03
C ASP A 602 15.20 -36.54 12.23
N TYR A 603 14.82 -37.80 11.99
CA TYR A 603 13.53 -38.14 11.36
C TYR A 603 12.35 -37.62 12.18
N LEU A 604 12.36 -37.77 13.51
CA LEU A 604 11.30 -37.22 14.39
C LEU A 604 11.20 -35.69 14.31
N GLN A 605 12.33 -34.99 14.14
CA GLN A 605 12.33 -33.54 13.92
C GLN A 605 11.71 -33.18 12.56
N ILE A 606 12.01 -33.93 11.52
CA ILE A 606 11.40 -33.75 10.20
C ILE A 606 9.88 -33.99 10.28
N ILE A 607 9.43 -35.06 10.94
CA ILE A 607 7.99 -35.32 11.16
C ILE A 607 7.34 -34.12 11.86
N THR A 608 7.95 -33.62 12.93
CA THR A 608 7.43 -32.45 13.67
C THR A 608 7.32 -31.22 12.76
N LYS A 609 8.35 -30.93 11.96
CA LYS A 609 8.35 -29.83 11.00
C LYS A 609 7.26 -30.00 9.93
N ILE A 610 7.09 -31.22 9.39
CA ILE A 610 6.03 -31.54 8.43
C ILE A 610 4.66 -31.31 9.06
N GLY A 611 4.46 -31.74 10.32
CA GLY A 611 3.23 -31.48 11.07
C GLY A 611 2.93 -30.00 11.25
N ASP A 612 3.92 -29.21 11.66
CA ASP A 612 3.80 -27.76 11.78
C ASP A 612 3.47 -27.09 10.44
N ILE A 613 4.17 -27.46 9.35
CA ILE A 613 3.90 -26.94 7.99
C ILE A 613 2.48 -27.29 7.56
N LYS A 614 2.04 -28.52 7.83
CA LYS A 614 0.70 -28.98 7.49
C LYS A 614 -0.38 -28.18 8.20
N GLU A 615 -0.31 -28.07 9.53
CA GLU A 615 -1.35 -27.42 10.33
C GLU A 615 -1.30 -25.89 10.26
N LYS A 616 -0.12 -25.27 10.20
CA LYS A 616 0.03 -23.81 10.25
C LYS A 616 0.06 -23.13 8.87
N ILE A 617 0.43 -23.86 7.82
CA ILE A 617 0.58 -23.30 6.46
C ILE A 617 -0.38 -23.98 5.47
N ILE A 618 -0.23 -25.28 5.22
CA ILE A 618 -0.93 -25.97 4.11
C ILE A 618 -2.45 -26.02 4.31
N LYS A 619 -2.90 -26.14 5.56
CA LYS A 619 -4.33 -26.22 5.91
C LYS A 619 -5.19 -25.07 5.37
N ASN A 620 -4.61 -23.88 5.24
CA ASN A 620 -5.36 -22.65 4.97
C ASN A 620 -5.10 -22.08 3.57
N ILE A 621 -4.28 -22.74 2.73
CA ILE A 621 -3.96 -22.25 1.39
C ILE A 621 -4.84 -22.95 0.33
N PRO A 622 -5.26 -22.23 -0.72
CA PRO A 622 -6.15 -22.75 -1.77
C PRO A 622 -5.43 -23.50 -2.91
N VAL A 623 -4.11 -23.73 -2.77
CA VAL A 623 -3.29 -24.45 -3.77
C VAL A 623 -3.02 -25.86 -3.28
N SER A 624 -3.11 -26.84 -4.17
CA SER A 624 -2.76 -28.24 -3.87
C SER A 624 -1.28 -28.36 -3.50
N VAL A 625 -0.95 -29.05 -2.41
CA VAL A 625 0.43 -29.28 -1.97
C VAL A 625 0.71 -30.76 -1.77
N SER A 626 1.57 -31.35 -2.60
CA SER A 626 2.11 -32.69 -2.37
C SER A 626 3.34 -32.63 -1.46
N LEU A 627 3.27 -33.23 -0.27
CA LEU A 627 4.40 -33.36 0.65
C LEU A 627 5.03 -34.75 0.48
N ASN A 628 6.32 -34.83 0.11
CA ASN A 628 7.13 -36.01 -0.15
C ASN A 628 6.43 -37.11 -0.99
N LYS A 629 6.95 -37.46 -2.17
CA LYS A 629 6.33 -38.50 -3.03
C LYS A 629 6.11 -39.86 -2.35
N ASP A 630 6.89 -40.20 -1.32
CA ASP A 630 6.76 -41.44 -0.54
C ASP A 630 5.67 -41.35 0.56
N PHE A 631 5.22 -40.15 0.92
CA PHE A 631 4.22 -39.87 1.96
C PHE A 631 2.94 -39.37 1.27
N ASN A 632 2.14 -40.30 0.73
CA ASN A 632 0.86 -40.07 0.01
C ASN A 632 0.36 -38.61 -0.14
N ASN A 633 0.19 -38.17 -1.39
CA ASN A 633 -0.36 -36.86 -1.79
C ASN A 633 -1.43 -36.31 -0.83
N TYR A 634 -1.13 -35.18 -0.19
CA TYR A 634 -2.10 -34.45 0.62
C TYR A 634 -2.85 -33.44 -0.25
N GLU A 635 -4.12 -33.70 -0.59
CA GLU A 635 -4.95 -32.67 -1.20
C GLU A 635 -5.40 -31.65 -0.13
N SER A 636 -4.68 -30.51 -0.05
CA SER A 636 -5.02 -29.36 0.80
C SER A 636 -6.43 -28.80 0.54
N ILE A 637 -6.99 -29.07 -0.64
CA ILE A 637 -8.27 -28.53 -1.14
C ILE A 637 -9.48 -28.99 -0.28
N SER A 638 -9.31 -29.94 0.64
CA SER A 638 -10.43 -30.78 1.11
C SER A 638 -11.13 -30.43 2.43
N ARG A 639 -10.73 -29.43 3.24
CA ARG A 639 -11.36 -29.27 4.58
C ARG A 639 -12.21 -28.04 4.88
N HIS A 640 -12.13 -26.95 4.12
CA HIS A 640 -12.88 -25.73 4.45
C HIS A 640 -13.90 -25.29 3.38
N LYS A 641 -14.04 -26.05 2.29
CA LYS A 641 -14.88 -25.66 1.14
C LYS A 641 -16.38 -25.66 1.46
N ASP A 642 -16.82 -26.51 2.37
CA ASP A 642 -18.25 -26.66 2.70
C ASP A 642 -18.69 -25.82 3.92
N GLU A 643 -17.75 -25.24 4.67
CA GLU A 643 -18.03 -24.50 5.92
C GLU A 643 -17.80 -22.98 5.81
N LEU A 644 -17.17 -22.48 4.75
CA LEU A 644 -16.88 -21.06 4.57
C LEU A 644 -17.72 -20.45 3.44
N ILE A 645 -18.19 -19.22 3.67
CA ILE A 645 -19.06 -18.47 2.76
C ILE A 645 -18.27 -17.29 2.20
N TRP A 646 -18.32 -17.11 0.88
CA TRP A 646 -17.73 -15.95 0.20
C TRP A 646 -18.66 -14.74 0.23
N ASP A 647 -18.13 -13.59 0.64
CA ASP A 647 -18.80 -12.31 0.45
C ASP A 647 -18.05 -11.45 -0.59
N SER A 648 -18.72 -11.16 -1.71
CA SER A 648 -18.13 -10.41 -2.82
C SER A 648 -18.03 -8.91 -2.56
N LYS A 649 -18.87 -8.33 -1.69
CA LYS A 649 -18.84 -6.90 -1.38
C LYS A 649 -17.58 -6.55 -0.59
N TYR A 650 -17.28 -7.33 0.44
CA TYR A 650 -16.10 -7.12 1.29
C TYR A 650 -14.86 -7.91 0.85
N ASN A 651 -14.99 -8.80 -0.13
CA ASN A 651 -13.93 -9.71 -0.59
C ASN A 651 -13.31 -10.47 0.59
N LEU A 652 -14.13 -11.27 1.28
CA LEU A 652 -13.67 -12.09 2.40
C LEU A 652 -14.41 -13.42 2.44
N PHE A 653 -13.78 -14.39 3.07
CA PHE A 653 -14.46 -15.60 3.52
C PHE A 653 -14.82 -15.46 4.98
N PHE A 654 -15.98 -15.99 5.36
CA PHE A 654 -16.34 -16.10 6.75
C PHE A 654 -17.04 -17.42 7.04
N GLY A 655 -16.98 -17.85 8.29
CA GLY A 655 -17.72 -18.99 8.80
C GLY A 655 -18.15 -18.71 10.23
N VAL A 656 -19.28 -19.26 10.64
CA VAL A 656 -19.79 -19.12 12.01
C VAL A 656 -19.73 -20.49 12.68
N PHE A 657 -19.25 -20.53 13.92
CA PHE A 657 -19.16 -21.80 14.65
C PHE A 657 -20.46 -22.11 15.39
N ASN A 658 -20.79 -23.41 15.49
CA ASN A 658 -21.94 -23.89 16.28
C ASN A 658 -21.86 -23.36 17.72
N CYS A 659 -22.98 -22.86 18.23
CA CYS A 659 -23.06 -22.27 19.56
C CYS A 659 -24.19 -22.91 20.38
N GLU A 660 -23.90 -24.06 21.00
CA GLU A 660 -24.89 -24.84 21.75
C GLU A 660 -25.22 -24.26 23.14
N LYS A 661 -24.25 -23.59 23.77
CA LYS A 661 -24.41 -23.00 25.10
C LYS A 661 -24.04 -21.52 25.07
N VAL A 662 -25.01 -20.65 25.40
CA VAL A 662 -24.83 -19.21 25.51
C VAL A 662 -25.26 -18.78 26.91
N SER A 663 -24.33 -18.22 27.68
CA SER A 663 -24.63 -17.56 28.96
C SER A 663 -24.73 -16.05 28.71
N PHE A 664 -25.87 -15.46 29.04
CA PHE A 664 -26.15 -14.05 28.82
C PHE A 664 -25.28 -13.13 29.69
N LEU A 665 -24.98 -13.54 30.93
CA LEU A 665 -24.35 -12.66 31.92
C LEU A 665 -22.93 -12.19 31.56
N LYS A 666 -22.13 -13.07 30.95
CA LYS A 666 -20.78 -12.73 30.46
C LYS A 666 -20.81 -11.79 29.25
N GLY A 667 -21.90 -11.85 28.47
CA GLY A 667 -21.96 -11.33 27.10
C GLY A 667 -21.03 -12.10 26.14
N PRO A 668 -21.29 -12.09 24.82
CA PRO A 668 -20.43 -12.70 23.83
C PRO A 668 -19.15 -11.88 23.79
N SER A 669 -18.07 -12.51 24.22
CA SER A 669 -16.72 -11.98 24.15
C SER A 669 -15.90 -12.92 23.29
N TYR A 670 -16.37 -13.18 22.08
CA TYR A 670 -15.64 -14.03 21.13
C TYR A 670 -14.47 -13.24 20.56
N ARG A 671 -13.28 -13.81 20.64
CA ARG A 671 -12.13 -13.31 19.89
C ARG A 671 -12.34 -13.65 18.42
N LEU A 672 -12.06 -12.71 17.54
CA LEU A 672 -12.06 -12.98 16.11
C LEU A 672 -10.91 -13.91 15.78
N ASN A 673 -11.23 -15.07 15.19
CA ASN A 673 -10.23 -15.86 14.51
C ASN A 673 -10.11 -15.31 13.09
N ASN A 674 -8.97 -14.70 12.76
CA ASN A 674 -8.76 -14.07 11.47
C ASN A 674 -7.56 -14.63 10.72
N LEU A 675 -7.72 -14.74 9.40
CA LEU A 675 -6.62 -14.94 8.46
C LEU A 675 -6.53 -13.76 7.50
N PHE A 676 -5.39 -13.64 6.83
CA PHE A 676 -5.18 -12.75 5.71
C PHE A 676 -4.71 -13.57 4.52
N LYS A 677 -5.58 -13.79 3.54
CA LYS A 677 -5.30 -14.62 2.36
C LYS A 677 -4.75 -16.01 2.72
N GLY A 678 -5.41 -16.69 3.65
CA GLY A 678 -5.01 -18.01 4.16
C GLY A 678 -3.85 -17.99 5.16
N GLN A 679 -3.27 -16.83 5.45
CA GLN A 679 -2.18 -16.72 6.43
C GLN A 679 -2.70 -16.35 7.82
N SER A 680 -2.17 -17.01 8.86
CA SER A 680 -2.42 -16.65 10.25
C SER A 680 -1.78 -15.32 10.61
N VAL A 681 -2.56 -14.45 11.26
CA VAL A 681 -2.15 -13.13 11.76
C VAL A 681 -2.71 -12.99 13.18
N GLU A 682 -2.07 -12.18 14.03
CA GLU A 682 -2.56 -11.89 15.37
C GLU A 682 -4.07 -11.55 15.36
N SER A 683 -4.78 -11.96 16.42
CA SER A 683 -6.22 -11.69 16.51
C SER A 683 -6.47 -10.19 16.63
N LEU A 684 -7.37 -9.64 15.82
CA LEU A 684 -7.82 -8.26 15.98
C LEU A 684 -8.50 -8.11 17.35
N ALA A 685 -8.03 -7.15 18.16
CA ALA A 685 -8.43 -6.95 19.56
C ALA A 685 -9.84 -6.35 19.73
N SER A 686 -10.83 -6.88 19.01
CA SER A 686 -12.24 -6.48 19.08
C SER A 686 -13.05 -7.69 19.52
N PHE A 687 -13.92 -7.52 20.52
CA PHE A 687 -14.86 -8.56 20.94
C PHE A 687 -16.04 -8.60 19.98
N PHE A 688 -16.33 -9.78 19.42
CA PHE A 688 -17.43 -9.98 18.46
C PHE A 688 -18.68 -10.52 19.13
N ILE A 689 -19.84 -10.10 18.61
CA ILE A 689 -21.17 -10.47 19.10
C ILE A 689 -21.51 -11.95 18.76
N MET A 690 -20.80 -12.54 17.78
CA MET A 690 -20.95 -13.93 17.34
C MET A 690 -19.59 -14.63 17.20
N PRO A 691 -19.52 -15.97 17.34
CA PRO A 691 -18.30 -16.75 17.11
C PRO A 691 -18.04 -16.88 15.61
N ILE A 692 -17.42 -15.85 15.04
CA ILE A 692 -17.12 -15.77 13.59
C ILE A 692 -15.63 -15.95 13.33
N PHE A 693 -15.34 -16.64 12.22
CA PHE A 693 -14.04 -16.71 11.58
C PHE A 693 -14.07 -15.86 10.31
N ILE A 694 -13.00 -15.10 10.03
CA ILE A 694 -12.89 -14.27 8.82
C ILE A 694 -11.51 -14.45 8.17
N ASP A 695 -11.47 -14.68 6.86
CA ASP A 695 -10.24 -14.59 6.06
C ASP A 695 -10.34 -13.41 5.07
N PHE A 696 -9.48 -12.41 5.24
CA PHE A 696 -9.52 -11.15 4.50
C PHE A 696 -8.78 -11.25 3.17
N TYR A 697 -9.46 -10.92 2.07
CA TYR A 697 -8.87 -10.79 0.73
C TYR A 697 -9.02 -9.39 0.12
N GLY A 698 -9.89 -8.54 0.68
CA GLY A 698 -10.21 -7.20 0.15
C GLY A 698 -9.19 -6.10 0.42
N PHE A 699 -8.04 -6.40 1.03
CA PHE A 699 -7.03 -5.41 1.42
C PHE A 699 -5.66 -5.70 0.83
N ASP A 700 -4.87 -4.64 0.61
CA ASP A 700 -3.46 -4.77 0.27
C ASP A 700 -2.64 -5.13 1.52
N ALA A 701 -1.71 -6.09 1.37
CA ALA A 701 -0.89 -6.57 2.48
C ALA A 701 0.02 -5.47 3.04
N ARG A 702 0.49 -4.53 2.21
CA ARG A 702 1.34 -3.41 2.61
C ARG A 702 0.61 -2.43 3.53
N ASP A 703 -0.69 -2.25 3.31
CA ASP A 703 -1.54 -1.36 4.11
C ASP A 703 -2.03 -2.03 5.40
N ALA A 704 -2.22 -3.34 5.36
CA ALA A 704 -2.79 -4.10 6.46
C ALA A 704 -1.76 -4.67 7.46
N LEU A 705 -0.63 -5.19 6.96
CA LEU A 705 0.31 -6.01 7.73
C LEU A 705 1.66 -5.31 7.99
N GLN A 706 2.32 -5.68 9.09
CA GLN A 706 3.72 -5.32 9.35
C GLN A 706 4.68 -6.17 8.50
N LEU A 707 5.99 -5.85 8.57
CA LEU A 707 7.02 -6.53 7.78
C LEU A 707 7.13 -8.03 8.09
N ASP A 708 6.93 -8.44 9.34
CA ASP A 708 6.88 -9.85 9.78
C ASP A 708 5.64 -10.62 9.27
N ARG A 709 4.60 -9.89 8.83
CA ARG A 709 3.29 -10.38 8.37
C ARG A 709 2.49 -11.19 9.41
N ASN A 710 2.97 -11.29 10.64
CA ASN A 710 2.28 -11.94 11.75
C ASN A 710 1.41 -10.95 12.52
N THR A 711 1.65 -9.65 12.37
CA THR A 711 0.94 -8.58 13.09
C THR A 711 0.28 -7.58 12.14
N TRP A 712 -0.82 -6.97 12.61
CA TRP A 712 -1.49 -5.91 11.88
C TRP A 712 -0.80 -4.57 12.12
N ARG A 713 -0.92 -3.66 11.15
CA ARG A 713 -0.53 -2.26 11.36
C ARG A 713 -1.48 -1.58 12.34
N LYS A 714 -0.90 -0.80 13.26
CA LYS A 714 -1.69 -0.01 14.23
C LYS A 714 -2.68 0.94 13.56
N GLU A 715 -2.31 1.52 12.41
CA GLU A 715 -3.18 2.41 11.63
C GLU A 715 -4.37 1.66 11.03
N PHE A 716 -4.12 0.46 10.49
CA PHE A 716 -5.16 -0.43 9.98
C PHE A 716 -6.14 -0.84 11.09
N GLN A 717 -5.64 -1.30 12.24
CA GLN A 717 -6.47 -1.63 13.41
C GLN A 717 -7.33 -0.43 13.86
N LYS A 718 -6.74 0.76 13.96
CA LYS A 718 -7.47 1.99 14.33
C LYS A 718 -8.54 2.34 13.30
N LYS A 719 -8.25 2.18 12.01
CA LYS A 719 -9.20 2.44 10.92
C LYS A 719 -10.41 1.50 10.99
N MET A 720 -10.18 0.22 11.21
CA MET A 720 -11.27 -0.77 11.35
C MET A 720 -12.17 -0.45 12.55
N ASN A 721 -11.59 -0.04 13.68
CA ASN A 721 -12.36 0.25 14.89
C ASN A 721 -13.10 1.60 14.85
N ARG A 722 -12.57 2.63 14.17
CA ARG A 722 -13.20 3.96 14.09
C ARG A 722 -14.36 4.04 13.12
N ASN A 723 -14.37 3.21 12.08
CA ASN A 723 -15.32 3.31 10.98
C ASN A 723 -16.52 2.39 11.14
N GLU A 724 -16.76 1.82 12.34
CA GLU A 724 -17.83 0.84 12.58
C GLU A 724 -17.80 -0.35 11.58
N TYR A 725 -16.63 -0.62 10.97
CA TYR A 725 -16.49 -1.56 9.85
C TYR A 725 -17.05 -2.93 10.16
N PHE A 726 -16.82 -3.43 11.38
CA PHE A 726 -17.30 -4.73 11.81
C PHE A 726 -18.81 -4.76 12.07
N GLU A 727 -19.41 -3.64 12.49
CA GLU A 727 -20.85 -3.55 12.68
C GLU A 727 -21.54 -3.57 11.31
N ASP A 728 -21.07 -2.74 10.37
CA ASP A 728 -21.52 -2.73 8.98
C ASP A 728 -21.36 -4.10 8.30
N LEU A 729 -20.21 -4.75 8.53
CA LEU A 729 -19.93 -6.08 8.00
C LEU A 729 -20.94 -7.08 8.55
N ILE A 730 -21.12 -7.17 9.87
CA ILE A 730 -22.03 -8.14 10.49
C ILE A 730 -23.47 -7.90 10.02
N GLU A 731 -23.93 -6.65 9.97
CA GLU A 731 -25.26 -6.32 9.46
C GLU A 731 -25.45 -6.78 8.01
N HIS A 732 -24.46 -6.51 7.15
CA HIS A 732 -24.46 -6.95 5.76
C HIS A 732 -24.47 -8.49 5.65
N LEU A 733 -23.66 -9.19 6.45
CA LEU A 733 -23.61 -10.65 6.45
C LEU A 733 -24.95 -11.26 6.90
N LEU A 734 -25.57 -10.71 7.95
CA LEU A 734 -26.88 -11.15 8.42
C LEU A 734 -27.98 -10.90 7.40
N LYS A 735 -27.92 -9.82 6.61
CA LYS A 735 -28.92 -9.53 5.58
C LYS A 735 -28.80 -10.43 4.35
N ASN A 736 -27.57 -10.74 3.93
CA ASN A 736 -27.33 -11.42 2.65
C ASN A 736 -27.05 -12.92 2.77
N HIS A 737 -26.59 -13.39 3.94
CA HIS A 737 -26.16 -14.78 4.15
C HIS A 737 -26.85 -15.45 5.34
N LEU A 738 -28.04 -14.96 5.76
CA LEU A 738 -28.72 -15.41 6.98
C LEU A 738 -28.92 -16.92 7.07
N GLU A 739 -29.33 -17.54 5.96
CA GLU A 739 -29.67 -18.96 5.93
C GLU A 739 -28.44 -19.83 6.17
N ALA A 740 -27.31 -19.48 5.55
CA ALA A 740 -26.06 -20.16 5.77
C ALA A 740 -25.56 -19.96 7.22
N ILE A 741 -25.65 -18.73 7.75
CA ILE A 741 -25.33 -18.44 9.15
C ILE A 741 -26.20 -19.27 10.10
N ARG A 742 -27.51 -19.36 9.85
CA ARG A 742 -28.46 -20.16 10.64
C ARG A 742 -28.06 -21.63 10.66
N ASN A 743 -27.75 -22.19 9.50
CA ASN A 743 -27.37 -23.60 9.36
C ASN A 743 -26.06 -23.94 10.09
N GLN A 744 -25.11 -23.02 10.12
CA GLN A 744 -23.82 -23.21 10.81
C GLN A 744 -23.91 -23.00 12.32
N LEU A 745 -24.61 -21.95 12.77
CA LEU A 745 -24.73 -21.59 14.18
C LEU A 745 -25.57 -22.60 14.98
N LYS A 746 -26.57 -23.22 14.34
CA LYS A 746 -27.49 -24.25 14.91
C LYS A 746 -28.18 -23.85 16.22
N ASN A 747 -28.40 -22.55 16.43
CA ASN A 747 -29.08 -22.02 17.60
C ASN A 747 -29.96 -20.81 17.24
N ASP A 748 -31.22 -21.07 16.88
CA ASP A 748 -32.19 -20.04 16.47
C ASP A 748 -32.49 -19.04 17.59
N LYS A 749 -32.40 -19.46 18.87
CA LYS A 749 -32.61 -18.57 20.02
C LYS A 749 -31.51 -17.52 20.09
N PHE A 750 -30.25 -17.92 19.86
CA PHE A 750 -29.11 -17.01 19.81
C PHE A 750 -29.08 -16.20 18.52
N LEU A 751 -29.47 -16.77 17.38
CA LEU A 751 -29.59 -16.01 16.13
C LEU A 751 -30.66 -14.91 16.23
N SER A 752 -31.83 -15.24 16.79
CA SER A 752 -32.91 -14.29 17.08
C SER A 752 -32.41 -13.12 17.93
N SER A 753 -31.53 -13.40 18.89
CA SER A 753 -30.95 -12.36 19.72
C SER A 753 -30.10 -11.42 18.87
N ILE A 754 -29.23 -11.95 18.00
CA ILE A 754 -28.33 -11.14 17.16
C ILE A 754 -29.12 -10.29 16.17
N LEU A 755 -30.11 -10.88 15.49
CA LEU A 755 -30.99 -10.17 14.57
C LEU A 755 -31.70 -8.98 15.24
N SER A 756 -32.12 -9.16 16.50
CA SER A 756 -32.77 -8.11 17.28
C SER A 756 -31.86 -6.92 17.64
N ILE A 757 -30.53 -7.12 17.68
CA ILE A 757 -29.55 -6.03 17.90
C ILE A 757 -29.52 -5.13 16.66
N PHE A 758 -29.40 -5.74 15.48
CA PHE A 758 -29.33 -5.04 14.20
C PHE A 758 -30.72 -4.62 13.65
N SER A 759 -31.79 -4.89 14.40
CA SER A 759 -33.18 -4.62 13.97
C SER A 759 -33.53 -5.25 12.62
N ILE A 760 -33.02 -6.47 12.37
CA ILE A 760 -33.27 -7.23 11.15
C ILE A 760 -34.47 -8.15 11.41
N GLU A 761 -35.50 -8.07 10.58
CA GLU A 761 -36.67 -8.96 10.65
C GLU A 761 -36.55 -10.05 9.59
N ASP A 762 -36.74 -11.32 10.00
CA ASP A 762 -36.85 -12.45 9.07
C ASP A 762 -38.08 -13.30 9.42
N PRO A 763 -39.01 -13.55 8.48
CA PRO A 763 -40.24 -14.28 8.76
C PRO A 763 -40.03 -15.74 9.19
N ARG A 764 -38.84 -16.31 8.98
CA ARG A 764 -38.49 -17.70 9.33
C ARG A 764 -37.97 -17.84 10.77
N ILE A 765 -37.68 -16.74 11.46
CA ILE A 765 -37.17 -16.72 12.84
C ILE A 765 -38.02 -15.76 13.66
N ASN A 766 -38.62 -16.24 14.75
CA ASN A 766 -39.35 -15.37 15.64
C ASN A 766 -38.38 -14.41 16.35
N ASN A 767 -38.59 -13.10 16.19
CA ASN A 767 -37.77 -12.02 16.79
C ASN A 767 -37.76 -12.01 18.33
N ASP A 768 -38.70 -12.70 18.98
CA ASP A 768 -38.75 -12.82 20.43
C ASP A 768 -38.27 -14.20 20.94
N LEU A 769 -37.81 -15.09 20.05
CA LEU A 769 -37.33 -16.42 20.41
C LEU A 769 -36.11 -16.39 21.34
N TRP A 770 -35.29 -15.33 21.26
CA TRP A 770 -34.18 -15.12 22.20
C TRP A 770 -34.62 -15.01 23.66
N THR A 771 -35.88 -14.66 23.92
CA THR A 771 -36.42 -14.62 25.30
C THR A 771 -36.48 -16.02 25.94
N GLU A 772 -36.30 -17.08 25.16
CA GLU A 772 -36.26 -18.47 25.63
C GLU A 772 -34.83 -19.01 25.77
N LEU A 773 -33.79 -18.17 25.59
CA LEU A 773 -32.41 -18.52 25.87
C LEU A 773 -32.23 -18.88 27.35
N SER A 774 -31.40 -19.89 27.62
CA SER A 774 -30.92 -20.18 28.97
C SER A 774 -30.09 -18.98 29.46
N LEU A 775 -30.48 -18.43 30.59
CA LEU A 775 -29.93 -17.18 31.09
C LEU A 775 -28.56 -17.32 31.76
N PHE A 776 -28.32 -18.47 32.40
CA PHE A 776 -27.30 -18.64 33.41
C PHE A 776 -26.58 -19.97 33.23
N ASP A 777 -25.29 -20.00 33.58
CA ASP A 777 -24.61 -21.24 33.91
C ASP A 777 -24.91 -21.52 35.38
N ASP A 778 -25.67 -22.59 35.67
CA ASP A 778 -26.09 -22.94 37.03
C ASP A 778 -24.90 -23.17 37.99
N SER A 779 -23.68 -23.36 37.46
CA SER A 779 -22.46 -23.49 38.24
C SER A 779 -21.91 -22.16 38.79
N GLU A 780 -22.25 -21.02 38.16
CA GLU A 780 -21.70 -19.68 38.47
C GLU A 780 -22.76 -18.63 38.82
N VAL A 781 -24.01 -19.05 39.04
CA VAL A 781 -25.13 -18.19 39.43
C VAL A 781 -25.93 -18.79 40.58
N LYS A 782 -26.32 -17.98 41.57
CA LYS A 782 -27.18 -18.42 42.68
C LYS A 782 -28.53 -17.71 42.64
N PHE A 783 -29.58 -18.52 42.74
CA PHE A 783 -30.98 -18.07 42.76
C PHE A 783 -31.55 -18.15 44.17
N SER A 784 -32.38 -17.16 44.53
CA SER A 784 -33.31 -17.32 45.63
C SER A 784 -34.25 -18.51 45.38
N SER A 785 -34.81 -19.09 46.45
CA SER A 785 -35.59 -20.34 46.37
C SER A 785 -36.81 -20.23 45.45
N ASP A 786 -37.36 -19.03 45.26
CA ASP A 786 -38.49 -18.68 44.39
C ASP A 786 -38.13 -18.45 42.90
N LEU A 787 -36.84 -18.43 42.55
CA LEU A 787 -36.34 -18.29 41.17
C LEU A 787 -35.66 -19.54 40.63
N LYS A 788 -35.54 -20.62 41.42
CA LYS A 788 -34.78 -21.84 41.07
C LYS A 788 -35.20 -22.49 39.76
N ASP A 789 -36.46 -22.38 39.35
CA ASP A 789 -36.99 -22.99 38.11
C ASP A 789 -37.09 -21.99 36.93
N LYS A 790 -36.67 -20.73 37.13
CA LYS A 790 -36.81 -19.64 36.15
C LYS A 790 -35.50 -19.36 35.40
N HIS A 791 -35.18 -20.23 34.45
CA HIS A 791 -33.92 -20.16 33.69
C HIS A 791 -33.99 -19.41 32.35
N SER A 792 -35.10 -18.72 32.02
CA SER A 792 -35.27 -17.99 30.74
C SER A 792 -35.71 -16.54 30.91
N PHE A 793 -35.36 -15.68 29.94
CA PHE A 793 -35.78 -14.26 29.91
C PHE A 793 -37.28 -14.10 30.00
N LYS A 794 -38.02 -14.96 29.32
CA LYS A 794 -39.48 -14.99 29.31
C LYS A 794 -40.05 -15.14 30.71
N GLU A 795 -39.42 -15.93 31.58
CA GLU A 795 -39.84 -16.10 32.97
C GLU A 795 -39.42 -14.94 33.87
N LEU A 796 -38.21 -14.39 33.69
CA LEU A 796 -37.79 -13.19 34.43
C LEU A 796 -38.68 -11.99 34.07
N LEU A 797 -38.97 -11.78 32.78
CA LEU A 797 -39.82 -10.71 32.28
C LEU A 797 -41.27 -10.79 32.77
N LYS A 798 -41.70 -11.84 33.48
CA LYS A 798 -43.02 -11.91 34.14
C LYS A 798 -43.01 -11.39 35.57
N LEU A 799 -41.84 -11.31 36.23
CA LEU A 799 -41.71 -10.89 37.62
C LEU A 799 -42.22 -9.46 37.86
N SER A 800 -42.73 -9.19 39.06
CA SER A 800 -43.07 -7.83 39.50
C SER A 800 -41.86 -7.06 40.04
N LYS A 801 -40.84 -7.78 40.52
CA LYS A 801 -39.56 -7.25 41.00
C LYS A 801 -38.43 -8.24 40.66
N LEU A 802 -37.23 -7.74 40.44
CA LEU A 802 -36.02 -8.55 40.26
C LEU A 802 -34.82 -7.80 40.87
N ASP A 803 -34.03 -8.46 41.71
CA ASP A 803 -32.77 -7.92 42.22
C ASP A 803 -31.59 -8.73 41.64
N ILE A 804 -30.60 -8.07 41.05
CA ILE A 804 -29.37 -8.69 40.56
C ILE A 804 -28.19 -8.18 41.40
N ILE A 805 -27.56 -9.07 42.17
CA ILE A 805 -26.42 -8.76 43.03
C ILE A 805 -25.14 -9.25 42.34
N LYS A 806 -24.31 -8.32 41.90
CA LYS A 806 -22.97 -8.60 41.38
C LYS A 806 -21.96 -8.62 42.52
N VAL A 807 -21.22 -9.72 42.70
CA VAL A 807 -20.13 -9.85 43.68
C VAL A 807 -18.79 -9.61 43.00
N ASN A 808 -17.89 -8.88 43.65
CA ASN A 808 -16.52 -8.69 43.14
C ASN A 808 -15.75 -10.03 43.16
N SER A 809 -15.08 -10.38 42.05
CA SER A 809 -14.39 -11.68 41.88
C SER A 809 -13.32 -11.97 42.94
N LYS A 810 -12.79 -10.94 43.61
CA LYS A 810 -11.83 -11.07 44.73
C LYS A 810 -12.46 -11.51 46.06
N ASN A 811 -13.79 -11.50 46.21
CA ASN A 811 -14.50 -11.77 47.46
C ASN A 811 -15.53 -12.93 47.35
N ASN A 812 -15.09 -14.07 46.81
CA ASN A 812 -15.88 -15.30 46.63
C ASN A 812 -16.56 -15.84 47.91
N HIS A 813 -16.06 -15.50 49.10
CA HIS A 813 -16.65 -15.93 50.37
C HIS A 813 -18.10 -15.45 50.56
N ASN A 814 -18.44 -14.25 50.10
CA ASN A 814 -19.79 -13.73 50.22
C ASN A 814 -20.74 -14.36 49.19
N TYR A 815 -20.23 -14.70 48.00
CA TYR A 815 -20.94 -15.47 46.99
C TYR A 815 -21.29 -16.88 47.50
N ILE A 816 -20.38 -17.51 48.24
CA ILE A 816 -20.59 -18.83 48.85
C ILE A 816 -21.66 -18.80 49.95
N LYS A 817 -21.76 -17.71 50.74
CA LYS A 817 -22.71 -17.54 51.86
C LYS A 817 -24.16 -17.17 51.48
N PHE A 818 -24.49 -17.07 50.20
CA PHE A 818 -25.86 -16.76 49.76
C PHE A 818 -26.88 -17.74 50.36
N ASN A 819 -27.76 -17.25 51.25
CA ASN A 819 -28.86 -18.03 51.84
C ASN A 819 -30.13 -17.84 51.00
N ALA A 820 -30.51 -18.86 50.24
CA ALA A 820 -31.64 -18.81 49.30
C ALA A 820 -33.00 -18.50 49.96
N ASP A 821 -33.15 -18.71 51.27
CA ASP A 821 -34.40 -18.48 52.01
C ASP A 821 -34.56 -17.04 52.52
N GLY A 822 -33.47 -16.27 52.58
CA GLY A 822 -33.47 -14.88 53.06
C GLY A 822 -33.73 -13.83 51.98
N TYR A 823 -33.66 -14.21 50.71
CA TYR A 823 -33.84 -13.34 49.55
C TYR A 823 -35.05 -13.80 48.73
N LYS A 824 -35.78 -12.85 48.12
CA LYS A 824 -36.88 -13.12 47.19
C LYS A 824 -36.59 -12.44 45.87
N GLU A 825 -36.94 -13.10 44.76
CA GLU A 825 -36.75 -12.62 43.39
C GLU A 825 -35.33 -12.06 43.15
N THR A 826 -34.30 -12.73 43.69
CA THR A 826 -32.91 -12.25 43.70
C THR A 826 -31.97 -13.23 42.97
N ILE A 827 -31.10 -12.67 42.13
CA ILE A 827 -30.03 -13.39 41.42
C ILE A 827 -28.69 -12.85 41.94
N MET A 828 -27.82 -13.74 42.41
CA MET A 828 -26.45 -13.39 42.76
C MET A 828 -25.49 -13.97 41.73
N THR A 829 -24.54 -13.18 41.25
CA THR A 829 -23.55 -13.60 40.24
C THR A 829 -22.25 -12.83 40.38
N THR A 830 -21.14 -13.40 39.91
CA THR A 830 -19.85 -12.70 39.79
C THR A 830 -19.68 -11.98 38.44
N GLU A 831 -20.59 -12.20 37.48
CA GLU A 831 -20.30 -11.94 36.06
C GLU A 831 -21.17 -10.87 35.39
N PHE A 832 -22.18 -10.32 36.07
CA PHE A 832 -23.10 -9.36 35.47
C PHE A 832 -22.40 -8.06 35.01
N LYS A 833 -22.65 -7.65 33.77
CA LYS A 833 -22.20 -6.35 33.21
C LYS A 833 -23.41 -5.52 32.80
N LYS A 834 -23.67 -4.41 33.51
CA LYS A 834 -24.83 -3.51 33.28
C LYS A 834 -24.91 -3.01 31.84
N ASP A 835 -23.78 -2.59 31.28
CA ASP A 835 -23.73 -1.96 29.96
C ASP A 835 -23.42 -2.94 28.81
N SER A 836 -23.69 -4.24 28.99
CA SER A 836 -23.56 -5.20 27.89
C SER A 836 -24.68 -5.04 26.88
N ILE A 837 -24.43 -5.39 25.61
CA ILE A 837 -25.44 -5.33 24.53
C ILE A 837 -26.70 -6.12 24.91
N TRP A 838 -26.52 -7.30 25.50
CA TRP A 838 -27.65 -8.13 25.90
C TRP A 838 -28.35 -7.63 27.16
N THR A 839 -27.62 -7.10 28.14
CA THR A 839 -28.21 -6.43 29.32
C THR A 839 -29.10 -5.28 28.86
N ASN A 840 -28.64 -4.47 27.92
CA ASN A 840 -29.44 -3.41 27.32
C ASN A 840 -30.71 -3.94 26.63
N LYS A 841 -30.64 -5.11 25.96
CA LYS A 841 -31.80 -5.75 25.32
C LYS A 841 -32.82 -6.28 26.34
N PHE A 842 -32.34 -6.91 27.42
CA PHE A 842 -33.20 -7.31 28.54
C PHE A 842 -33.90 -6.11 29.14
N LEU A 843 -33.14 -5.05 29.41
CA LEU A 843 -33.67 -3.80 29.94
C LEU A 843 -34.75 -3.24 29.01
N GLU A 844 -34.48 -3.13 27.71
CA GLU A 844 -35.46 -2.66 26.71
C GLU A 844 -36.83 -3.38 26.85
N LYS A 845 -36.83 -4.72 26.89
CA LYS A 845 -38.06 -5.51 27.09
C LYS A 845 -38.65 -5.39 28.49
N TRP A 846 -37.81 -5.32 29.53
CA TRP A 846 -38.25 -5.11 30.92
C TRP A 846 -39.01 -3.79 31.04
N TYR A 847 -38.48 -2.73 30.45
CA TYR A 847 -39.12 -1.43 30.35
C TYR A 847 -40.43 -1.53 29.57
N LEU A 848 -40.45 -2.12 28.36
CA LEU A 848 -41.68 -2.30 27.58
C LEU A 848 -42.80 -3.03 28.35
N ASN A 849 -42.46 -3.94 29.27
CA ASN A 849 -43.39 -4.65 30.15
C ASN A 849 -43.72 -3.87 31.45
N SER A 850 -43.81 -2.55 31.36
CA SER A 850 -44.09 -1.63 32.48
C SER A 850 -43.07 -1.69 33.63
N GLY A 851 -41.86 -2.19 33.37
CA GLY A 851 -40.75 -2.27 34.32
C GLY A 851 -39.90 -1.00 34.38
N TYR A 852 -39.18 -0.78 35.48
CA TYR A 852 -38.17 0.25 35.65
C TYR A 852 -37.10 -0.17 36.66
N MET A 853 -35.89 0.38 36.53
CA MET A 853 -34.82 0.20 37.53
C MET A 853 -34.98 1.22 38.65
N VAL A 854 -34.85 0.78 39.90
CA VAL A 854 -35.14 1.57 41.11
C VAL A 854 -33.88 2.17 41.71
N SER A 855 -32.79 1.41 41.73
CA SER A 855 -31.52 1.83 42.32
C SER A 855 -30.38 0.92 41.87
N ASP A 856 -29.17 1.48 41.96
CA ASP A 856 -27.88 0.81 41.79
C ASP A 856 -27.09 1.10 43.07
N GLU A 857 -27.16 0.19 44.05
CA GLU A 857 -26.47 0.36 45.33
C GLU A 857 -25.13 -0.35 45.28
N SER A 858 -24.04 0.44 45.29
CA SER A 858 -22.67 -0.08 45.27
C SER A 858 -22.01 0.04 46.64
N ASN A 859 -21.42 -1.05 47.13
CA ASN A 859 -20.42 -1.03 48.19
C ASN A 859 -19.10 -1.65 47.68
N LYS A 860 -18.05 -1.73 48.52
CA LYS A 860 -16.74 -2.26 48.08
C LYS A 860 -16.77 -3.71 47.59
N ASP A 861 -17.78 -4.49 47.99
CA ASP A 861 -17.82 -5.94 47.81
C ASP A 861 -18.90 -6.40 46.81
N MET A 862 -19.97 -5.62 46.66
CA MET A 862 -21.14 -5.95 45.85
C MET A 862 -21.80 -4.72 45.22
N ILE A 863 -22.46 -4.96 44.09
CA ILE A 863 -23.32 -3.98 43.42
C ILE A 863 -24.70 -4.62 43.24
N THR A 864 -25.76 -3.96 43.72
CA THR A 864 -27.14 -4.45 43.61
C THR A 864 -27.92 -3.61 42.60
N TYR A 865 -28.44 -4.28 41.57
CA TYR A 865 -29.33 -3.70 40.57
C TYR A 865 -30.77 -4.13 40.86
N SER A 866 -31.63 -3.20 41.26
CA SER A 866 -33.03 -3.49 41.60
C SER A 866 -33.99 -3.03 40.51
N PHE A 867 -34.87 -3.93 40.07
CA PHE A 867 -35.87 -3.72 39.03
C PHE A 867 -37.29 -3.94 39.58
N LYS A 868 -38.26 -3.10 39.20
CA LYS A 868 -39.69 -3.20 39.61
C LYS A 868 -40.63 -2.90 38.46
N LYS A 869 -41.87 -3.39 38.49
CA LYS A 869 -42.94 -2.99 37.56
C LYS A 869 -43.99 -2.11 38.20
N SER A 870 -44.48 -1.13 37.43
CA SER A 870 -45.57 -0.22 37.84
C SER A 870 -46.80 -0.45 36.98
N SER A 871 -47.99 -0.48 37.58
CA SER A 871 -49.27 -0.60 36.86
C SER A 871 -49.76 0.70 36.24
N ARG A 872 -49.02 1.82 36.38
CA ARG A 872 -49.51 3.18 36.09
C ARG A 872 -48.92 3.88 34.87
N VAL A 873 -48.02 3.24 34.11
CA VAL A 873 -47.22 3.93 33.09
C VAL A 873 -47.25 3.19 31.75
N GLU A 874 -47.87 3.80 30.74
CA GLU A 874 -47.76 3.43 29.33
C GLU A 874 -46.60 4.26 28.71
N ASN A 875 -45.63 3.59 28.06
CA ASN A 875 -44.38 4.11 27.44
C ASN A 875 -43.13 4.32 28.33
N ASN A 876 -42.37 3.24 28.51
CA ASN A 876 -41.10 3.27 29.26
C ASN A 876 -39.82 3.45 28.40
N LEU A 877 -39.90 3.45 27.06
CA LEU A 877 -38.68 3.57 26.23
C LEU A 877 -38.09 4.99 26.25
N LEU A 878 -38.93 6.02 26.26
CA LEU A 878 -38.49 7.40 26.48
C LEU A 878 -37.85 7.57 27.87
N MET A 879 -38.41 6.90 28.89
CA MET A 879 -37.83 6.87 30.23
C MET A 879 -36.43 6.25 30.23
N LEU A 880 -36.24 5.12 29.54
CA LEU A 880 -34.93 4.48 29.39
C LEU A 880 -33.89 5.45 28.81
N LEU A 881 -34.23 6.15 27.73
CA LEU A 881 -33.31 7.11 27.10
C LEU A 881 -32.98 8.27 28.04
N CYS A 882 -33.98 8.77 28.78
CA CYS A 882 -33.80 9.82 29.77
C CYS A 882 -32.92 9.37 30.95
N GLN A 883 -33.11 8.14 31.45
CA GLN A 883 -32.27 7.54 32.49
C GLN A 883 -30.84 7.31 32.00
N LYS A 884 -30.68 6.78 30.78
CA LYS A 884 -29.37 6.60 30.14
C LYS A 884 -28.66 7.94 29.99
N PHE A 885 -29.38 8.97 29.55
CA PHE A 885 -28.87 10.33 29.48
C PHE A 885 -28.44 10.85 30.85
N LEU A 886 -29.15 10.57 31.94
CA LEU A 886 -28.69 10.93 33.28
C LEU A 886 -27.40 10.20 33.68
N SER A 887 -27.17 8.97 33.22
CA SER A 887 -25.94 8.20 33.50
C SER A 887 -24.76 8.48 32.56
N ASP A 888 -24.99 9.01 31.37
CA ASP A 888 -23.97 9.36 30.37
C ASP A 888 -23.12 10.56 30.83
N ASP A 889 -21.99 10.84 30.18
CA ASP A 889 -21.19 12.06 30.33
C ASP A 889 -21.69 13.20 29.42
N ASN A 890 -22.49 12.88 28.40
CA ASN A 890 -23.04 13.86 27.46
C ASN A 890 -23.87 14.95 28.16
N SER A 891 -23.65 16.22 27.81
CA SER A 891 -24.35 17.37 28.41
C SER A 891 -25.76 17.58 27.86
N ARG A 892 -26.10 16.97 26.71
CA ARG A 892 -27.42 17.01 26.07
C ARG A 892 -27.79 15.65 25.49
N MET A 893 -29.09 15.39 25.39
CA MET A 893 -29.65 14.19 24.77
C MET A 893 -30.02 14.48 23.32
N SER A 894 -29.64 13.57 22.41
CA SER A 894 -30.04 13.61 20.99
C SER A 894 -30.77 12.33 20.61
N LEU A 895 -31.76 12.45 19.71
CA LEU A 895 -32.55 11.33 19.21
C LEU A 895 -32.55 11.32 17.67
N SER A 896 -32.20 10.18 17.07
CA SER A 896 -32.31 10.00 15.61
C SER A 896 -33.77 9.91 15.16
N LYS A 897 -34.03 10.11 13.86
CA LYS A 897 -35.38 9.93 13.26
C LYS A 897 -35.99 8.55 13.56
N SER A 898 -35.19 7.49 13.53
CA SER A 898 -35.64 6.13 13.88
C SER A 898 -35.97 5.99 15.37
N SER A 899 -35.19 6.63 16.25
CA SER A 899 -35.43 6.63 17.69
C SER A 899 -36.73 7.36 18.05
N LEU A 900 -37.03 8.49 17.39
CA LEU A 900 -38.25 9.26 17.63
C LEU A 900 -39.53 8.45 17.40
N LYS A 901 -39.56 7.65 16.32
CA LYS A 901 -40.70 6.75 16.03
C LYS A 901 -40.89 5.70 17.13
N ARG A 902 -39.79 5.16 17.68
CA ARG A 902 -39.85 4.12 18.72
C ARG A 902 -40.34 4.65 20.08
N VAL A 903 -40.18 5.95 20.35
CA VAL A 903 -40.60 6.58 21.62
C VAL A 903 -41.89 7.41 21.50
N ASN A 904 -42.67 7.25 20.42
CA ASN A 904 -43.90 8.02 20.16
C ASN A 904 -43.69 9.55 20.13
N LEU A 905 -42.55 10.00 19.59
CA LEU A 905 -42.23 11.41 19.33
C LEU A 905 -42.15 11.70 17.82
N ASP A 906 -42.81 10.86 17.01
CA ASP A 906 -42.85 10.94 15.55
C ASP A 906 -43.41 12.27 15.02
N LYS A 907 -44.37 12.87 15.75
CA LYS A 907 -44.88 14.23 15.42
C LYS A 907 -43.81 15.33 15.45
N PHE A 908 -42.65 15.08 16.06
CA PHE A 908 -41.54 16.04 16.16
C PHE A 908 -40.39 15.76 15.18
N ILE A 909 -40.54 14.81 14.25
CA ILE A 909 -39.50 14.47 13.25
C ILE A 909 -39.07 15.68 12.42
N TYR A 910 -39.97 16.63 12.16
CA TYR A 910 -39.66 17.83 11.40
C TYR A 910 -38.65 18.76 12.10
N LEU A 911 -38.38 18.56 13.39
CA LEU A 911 -37.35 19.30 14.14
C LEU A 911 -35.94 18.70 14.00
N CYS A 912 -35.81 17.51 13.39
CA CYS A 912 -34.50 16.91 13.12
C CYS A 912 -33.74 17.69 12.04
N CYS A 913 -32.54 18.19 12.37
CA CYS A 913 -31.68 18.93 11.44
C CYS A 913 -30.21 18.84 11.90
N PHE A 914 -29.28 19.44 11.15
CA PHE A 914 -27.87 19.57 11.54
C PHE A 914 -27.44 21.03 11.75
N SER A 915 -28.19 21.71 12.63
CA SER A 915 -27.96 23.12 12.94
C SER A 915 -26.61 23.42 13.58
N LYS A 916 -26.28 24.70 13.70
CA LYS A 916 -25.07 25.13 14.40
C LYS A 916 -24.98 24.64 15.84
N ALA A 917 -26.12 24.40 16.51
CA ALA A 917 -26.16 23.75 17.82
C ALA A 917 -25.63 22.30 17.77
N HIS A 918 -25.99 21.54 16.72
CA HIS A 918 -25.51 20.17 16.50
C HIS A 918 -24.00 20.17 16.21
N LYS A 919 -23.53 21.06 15.32
CA LYS A 919 -22.10 21.21 15.00
C LYS A 919 -21.24 21.55 16.22
N ASN A 920 -21.77 22.35 17.15
CA ASN A 920 -21.07 22.70 18.38
C ASN A 920 -21.01 21.54 19.39
N ILE A 921 -21.96 20.61 19.36
CA ILE A 921 -21.98 19.44 20.25
C ILE A 921 -21.14 18.29 19.67
N PHE A 922 -21.24 18.04 18.37
CA PHE A 922 -20.61 16.89 17.71
C PHE A 922 -19.24 17.18 17.07
N GLY A 923 -18.88 18.46 16.90
CA GLY A 923 -17.66 18.91 16.22
C GLY A 923 -17.86 19.17 14.71
N LYS A 924 -17.07 20.10 14.13
CA LYS A 924 -17.21 20.51 12.71
C LYS A 924 -16.84 19.41 11.70
N ASP A 925 -15.97 18.46 12.09
CA ASP A 925 -15.38 17.45 11.19
C ASP A 925 -15.95 16.04 11.41
N ASN A 926 -17.01 15.91 12.23
CA ASN A 926 -17.54 14.61 12.63
C ASN A 926 -18.62 14.15 11.64
N THR A 927 -18.22 13.38 10.63
CA THR A 927 -19.09 12.85 9.56
C THR A 927 -19.86 11.59 9.96
N SER A 928 -19.73 11.10 11.21
CA SER A 928 -20.35 9.87 11.71
C SER A 928 -21.73 10.05 12.36
N VAL A 929 -22.22 11.30 12.50
CA VAL A 929 -23.57 11.54 13.03
C VAL A 929 -24.53 11.60 11.86
N SER A 930 -25.56 10.74 11.86
CA SER A 930 -26.65 10.77 10.87
C SER A 930 -27.11 12.22 10.69
N GLU A 931 -27.12 12.73 9.46
CA GLU A 931 -27.24 14.16 9.13
C GLU A 931 -28.51 14.87 9.66
N GLU A 932 -29.42 14.17 10.37
CA GLU A 932 -30.67 14.73 10.88
C GLU A 932 -31.08 14.07 12.22
N CYS A 933 -30.80 14.72 13.36
CA CYS A 933 -31.25 14.27 14.69
C CYS A 933 -31.96 15.41 15.46
N LEU A 934 -32.78 15.06 16.47
CA LEU A 934 -33.44 16.00 17.37
C LEU A 934 -32.63 16.14 18.65
N LEU A 935 -32.13 17.35 18.94
CA LEU A 935 -31.64 17.70 20.28
C LEU A 935 -32.81 17.98 21.21
N LEU A 936 -32.88 17.26 22.33
CA LEU A 936 -33.89 17.50 23.34
C LEU A 936 -33.57 18.76 24.17
N PRO A 937 -34.60 19.45 24.68
CA PRO A 937 -34.46 20.78 25.29
C PRO A 937 -33.76 20.78 26.66
N PHE A 938 -33.41 19.61 27.19
CA PHE A 938 -32.78 19.44 28.48
C PHE A 938 -31.26 19.53 28.40
N THR A 939 -30.66 20.31 29.30
CA THR A 939 -29.22 20.40 29.51
C THR A 939 -28.87 19.82 30.88
N LYS A 940 -27.92 18.90 30.91
CA LYS A 940 -27.40 18.28 32.12
C LYS A 940 -26.09 18.95 32.54
N LEU A 941 -26.01 19.34 33.79
CA LEU A 941 -24.86 19.99 34.42
C LEU A 941 -24.44 19.19 35.65
N PHE A 942 -23.13 19.18 35.93
CA PHE A 942 -22.54 18.49 37.08
C PHE A 942 -21.90 19.49 38.04
N LYS A 943 -22.28 19.44 39.33
CA LYS A 943 -21.67 20.24 40.40
C LYS A 943 -21.69 19.47 41.72
N ASN A 944 -20.53 19.33 42.38
CA ASN A 944 -20.36 18.62 43.66
C ASN A 944 -21.04 17.23 43.66
N ASP A 945 -20.70 16.38 42.67
CA ASP A 945 -21.25 15.03 42.44
C ASP A 945 -22.78 14.94 42.26
N ASN A 946 -23.47 16.09 42.17
CA ASN A 946 -24.89 16.17 41.93
C ASN A 946 -25.18 16.54 40.48
N LYS A 947 -26.19 15.90 39.91
CA LYS A 947 -26.72 16.15 38.56
C LYS A 947 -27.81 17.21 38.63
N TYR A 948 -27.74 18.20 37.74
CA TYR A 948 -28.69 19.29 37.59
C TYR A 948 -29.27 19.23 36.17
N LEU A 949 -30.58 19.31 36.04
CA LEU A 949 -31.26 19.19 34.76
C LEU A 949 -32.18 20.40 34.51
N ASN A 950 -31.85 21.21 33.51
CA ASN A 950 -32.53 22.48 33.24
C ASN A 950 -32.79 22.69 31.73
N THR A 951 -33.58 23.72 31.42
CA THR A 951 -33.97 24.12 30.06
C THR A 951 -33.62 25.59 29.78
N TYR A 952 -32.65 26.17 30.49
CA TYR A 952 -32.32 27.62 30.46
C TYR A 952 -31.90 28.15 29.09
N ASN A 953 -31.29 27.30 28.26
CA ASN A 953 -30.81 27.64 26.92
C ASN A 953 -31.81 27.22 25.82
N LEU A 954 -33.08 27.05 26.18
CA LEU A 954 -34.15 26.67 25.27
C LEU A 954 -34.33 27.69 24.15
N GLU A 955 -34.34 29.00 24.46
CA GLU A 955 -34.49 30.05 23.45
C GLU A 955 -33.37 30.01 22.42
N THR A 956 -32.11 29.87 22.86
CA THR A 956 -30.96 29.74 21.95
C THR A 956 -31.03 28.47 21.10
N LEU A 957 -31.50 27.36 21.65
CA LEU A 957 -31.71 26.13 20.88
C LEU A 957 -32.79 26.33 19.81
N ILE A 958 -33.91 26.96 20.17
CA ILE A 958 -35.01 27.27 19.26
C ILE A 958 -34.52 28.16 18.11
N ASP A 959 -33.77 29.21 18.40
CA ASP A 959 -33.23 30.13 17.38
C ASP A 959 -32.33 29.41 16.38
N LEU A 960 -31.34 28.65 16.88
CA LEU A 960 -30.38 27.94 16.03
C LEU A 960 -31.03 26.84 15.19
N VAL A 961 -32.03 26.15 15.72
CA VAL A 961 -32.77 25.13 14.97
C VAL A 961 -33.72 25.77 13.95
N PHE A 962 -34.37 26.88 14.31
CA PHE A 962 -35.26 27.60 13.40
C PHE A 962 -34.51 28.21 12.20
N GLU A 963 -33.33 28.78 12.41
CA GLU A 963 -32.51 29.36 11.34
C GLU A 963 -32.19 28.35 10.23
N ASP A 964 -31.82 27.12 10.61
CA ASP A 964 -31.53 26.03 9.66
C ASP A 964 -32.82 25.50 9.02
N LEU A 965 -33.86 25.20 9.80
CA LEU A 965 -35.13 24.69 9.26
C LEU A 965 -35.82 25.66 8.30
N LYS A 966 -35.62 26.97 8.48
CA LYS A 966 -36.17 28.02 7.60
C LYS A 966 -35.51 28.03 6.21
N GLN A 967 -34.27 27.57 6.08
CA GLN A 967 -33.59 27.45 4.78
C GLN A 967 -34.26 26.38 3.91
N GLU A 968 -34.80 25.34 4.53
CA GLU A 968 -35.47 24.22 3.85
C GLU A 968 -36.98 24.43 3.72
N ASN A 969 -37.61 25.19 4.64
CA ASN A 969 -39.04 25.50 4.60
C ASN A 969 -39.32 26.98 4.92
N LEU A 970 -39.42 27.80 3.88
CA LEU A 970 -39.66 29.25 3.95
C LEU A 970 -40.99 29.65 4.65
N SER A 971 -41.94 28.73 4.81
CA SER A 971 -43.25 28.98 5.42
C SER A 971 -43.32 28.70 6.94
N LEU A 972 -42.28 28.09 7.51
CA LEU A 972 -42.21 27.73 8.93
C LEU A 972 -42.10 28.99 9.81
N LYS A 973 -42.89 29.05 10.90
CA LYS A 973 -42.82 30.14 11.88
C LYS A 973 -42.05 29.71 13.14
N ARG A 974 -41.24 30.61 13.71
CA ARG A 974 -40.49 30.37 14.96
C ARG A 974 -41.41 29.89 16.10
N ASP A 975 -42.58 30.50 16.24
CA ASP A 975 -43.59 30.13 17.25
C ASP A 975 -44.04 28.66 17.15
N GLN A 976 -44.02 28.08 15.95
CA GLN A 976 -44.35 26.65 15.76
C GLN A 976 -43.24 25.74 16.30
N VAL A 977 -41.97 26.11 16.10
CA VAL A 977 -40.81 25.39 16.65
C VAL A 977 -40.79 25.51 18.17
N GLU A 978 -41.02 26.71 18.70
CA GLU A 978 -41.11 26.96 20.15
C GLU A 978 -42.23 26.16 20.81
N LYS A 979 -43.44 26.15 20.23
CA LYS A 979 -44.56 25.37 20.74
C LYS A 979 -44.22 23.88 20.82
N SER A 980 -43.61 23.33 19.77
CA SER A 980 -43.22 21.92 19.75
C SER A 980 -42.15 21.57 20.78
N TYR A 981 -41.16 22.43 21.00
CA TYR A 981 -40.19 22.23 22.07
C TYR A 981 -40.81 22.31 23.47
N LYS A 982 -41.77 23.22 23.70
CA LYS A 982 -42.53 23.27 24.96
C LYS A 982 -43.37 22.01 25.17
N GLU A 983 -44.01 21.50 24.11
CA GLU A 983 -44.73 20.22 24.16
C GLU A 983 -43.80 19.04 24.50
N ILE A 984 -42.58 19.01 23.93
CA ILE A 984 -41.58 17.98 24.26
C ILE A 984 -41.20 18.02 25.74
N ILE A 985 -41.00 19.21 26.33
CA ILE A 985 -40.64 19.34 27.75
C ILE A 985 -41.73 18.74 28.62
N VAL A 986 -42.99 19.13 28.40
CA VAL A 986 -44.14 18.66 29.16
C VAL A 986 -44.24 17.14 29.04
N LEU A 987 -44.16 16.61 27.82
CA LEU A 987 -44.28 15.18 27.58
C LEU A 987 -43.18 14.38 28.28
N VAL A 988 -41.92 14.82 28.20
CA VAL A 988 -40.80 14.15 28.89
C VAL A 988 -40.94 14.25 30.42
N ASP A 989 -41.25 15.43 30.96
CA ASP A 989 -41.41 15.60 32.41
C ASP A 989 -42.63 14.82 32.96
N GLU A 990 -43.73 14.72 32.22
CA GLU A 990 -44.88 13.88 32.56
C GLU A 990 -44.53 12.39 32.49
N THR A 991 -43.74 11.97 31.49
CA THR A 991 -43.27 10.58 31.37
C THR A 991 -42.33 10.23 32.54
N MET A 992 -41.47 11.15 32.94
CA MET A 992 -40.51 10.98 34.04
C MET A 992 -41.08 11.35 35.41
N LYS A 993 -42.39 11.60 35.53
CA LYS A 993 -43.04 12.07 36.76
C LYS A 993 -42.95 11.12 37.93
N ASP A 994 -42.50 9.88 37.76
CA ASP A 994 -42.34 8.90 38.83
C ASP A 994 -40.86 8.49 39.05
N ASP A 995 -39.95 9.01 38.23
CA ASP A 995 -38.50 8.77 38.36
C ASP A 995 -37.87 9.71 39.40
N MET A 996 -37.33 9.13 40.47
CA MET A 996 -36.79 9.89 41.59
C MET A 996 -35.51 10.67 41.21
N LEU A 997 -34.66 10.10 40.35
CA LEU A 997 -33.40 10.72 39.92
C LEU A 997 -33.66 11.91 39.00
N TRP A 998 -34.63 11.77 38.08
CA TRP A 998 -35.06 12.86 37.21
C TRP A 998 -35.71 13.98 38.00
N LYS A 999 -36.61 13.68 38.94
CA LYS A 999 -37.21 14.67 39.84
C LYS A 999 -36.17 15.44 40.63
N GLU A 1000 -35.22 14.74 41.24
CA GLU A 1000 -34.16 15.39 42.00
C GLU A 1000 -33.29 16.27 41.11
N ALA A 1001 -32.92 15.78 39.92
CA ALA A 1001 -32.12 16.54 38.97
C ALA A 1001 -32.87 17.78 38.43
N ARG A 1002 -34.17 17.67 38.13
CA ARG A 1002 -35.04 18.78 37.70
C ARG A 1002 -35.23 19.80 38.82
N LYS A 1003 -35.56 19.36 40.04
CA LYS A 1003 -35.74 20.23 41.21
C LYS A 1003 -34.45 20.98 41.59
N ARG A 1004 -33.29 20.32 41.48
CA ARG A 1004 -31.99 20.98 41.66
C ARG A 1004 -31.72 22.02 40.57
N GLY A 1005 -32.24 21.78 39.36
CA GLY A 1005 -32.12 22.69 38.21
C GLY A 1005 -33.02 23.93 38.26
N GLU A 1006 -34.16 23.89 38.95
CA GLU A 1006 -35.17 24.99 39.03
C GLU A 1006 -34.67 26.32 39.63
N GLY A 1007 -33.46 26.34 40.21
CA GLY A 1007 -32.82 27.56 40.72
C GLY A 1007 -31.36 27.73 40.27
N PHE A 1008 -30.90 26.98 39.27
CA PHE A 1008 -29.52 27.03 38.79
C PHE A 1008 -29.42 27.84 37.48
N GLU A 1009 -29.15 29.14 37.60
CA GLU A 1009 -28.58 29.92 36.51
C GLU A 1009 -27.06 29.73 36.51
N PRO A 1010 -26.43 29.25 35.42
CA PRO A 1010 -24.99 29.25 35.33
C PRO A 1010 -24.50 30.71 35.29
N HIS A 1011 -24.08 31.23 36.44
CA HIS A 1011 -23.32 32.47 36.47
C HIS A 1011 -22.02 32.26 35.68
N ASN A 1012 -21.93 33.05 34.60
CA ASN A 1012 -20.77 33.24 33.72
C ASN A 1012 -20.68 32.27 32.51
N ILE A 1013 -21.10 32.77 31.35
CA ILE A 1013 -20.91 32.19 30.00
C ILE A 1013 -19.44 31.78 29.74
N SER A 1014 -18.48 32.43 30.42
CA SER A 1014 -17.05 32.11 30.34
C SER A 1014 -16.68 30.69 30.81
N GLU A 1015 -17.44 30.10 31.74
CA GLU A 1015 -17.15 28.74 32.26
C GLU A 1015 -17.65 27.64 31.31
N LEU A 1016 -18.76 27.87 30.60
CA LEU A 1016 -19.28 26.98 29.56
C LEU A 1016 -18.43 27.01 28.29
N GLN A 1017 -17.93 28.19 27.90
CA GLN A 1017 -17.01 28.36 26.76
C GLN A 1017 -15.67 27.63 26.98
N LYS A 1018 -15.11 27.68 28.21
CA LYS A 1018 -13.85 26.99 28.55
C LYS A 1018 -13.96 25.47 28.57
N ARG A 1019 -15.13 24.91 28.89
CA ARG A 1019 -15.31 23.46 29.09
C ARG A 1019 -15.80 22.71 27.85
N TYR A 1020 -16.43 23.40 26.89
CA TYR A 1020 -17.06 22.79 25.72
C TYR A 1020 -16.63 23.39 24.36
N ASN A 1021 -15.56 24.19 24.30
CA ASN A 1021 -14.97 24.70 23.04
C ASN A 1021 -15.97 25.40 22.10
N PHE A 1022 -16.92 26.14 22.66
CA PHE A 1022 -17.67 27.13 21.87
C PHE A 1022 -16.72 28.29 21.53
N LYS A 1023 -16.39 28.46 20.25
CA LYS A 1023 -15.75 29.69 19.73
C LYS A 1023 -16.75 30.81 19.61
#